data_AF-A0A835BXT9-F1
#
_entry.id   AF-A0A835BXT9-F1
#
_cell.length_a   1.000
_cell.length_b   1.000
_cell.length_c   1.000
_cell.angle_alpha   90.00
_cell.angle_beta   90.00
_cell.angle_gamma   90.00
#
_symmetry.space_group_name_H-M   'P 1'
#
loop_
_entity.id
_entity.type
_entity.pdbx_description
1 polymer ?
#
loop_
_entity_poly.entity_id
_entity_poly.type
_entity_poly.pdbx_seq_one_letter_code
_entity_poly.pdbx_strand_id
1 'polypeptide(L)'
;MLLPSHHRRAPLRGGGRRRRGGDICIAELASRLSGCLLLLALVGAAAVLCLSSSSSRARSRRHHDEEIQPGGSRGAPRVTIFSAPRPPPEGSPARQELAVRSWLALPGNVSVVLLGAHASSLALDGRIGRRVTVDTAIDSAFTGTPFFHSMVARAQAASDSDICFLVDAETILLPEIVKALAHFSKVDRDWFLVAMSRKVTEFHYQLADNGSHWVQEDGKEVSFKKLQEIPADKWASESSDRGLIVAWNRPSSPLHAGVLPSFLYGRGTHNWWLIHEVLSSDMRLVFDASHLVLGLYPESFSSMHNMSSGKNDRLPAGSWEYSVNRHLATIYGSYCYRLPRRHSTVLHKVVMQSKDYIFSNADEPTLSDFVISKEDEVHREGGSLWINGDICLSRQLHLHSCDLPYSLSMLLELAADKNRSVVLGVAGVSYRDMLMSWVCRLRRLRVTNFIICALDHETYEFSVLQGLPVFRDPSSPKNVSFDDCHFGTKCFQQVTKVKSRVVLDILKLGYNVLLSDVDVYWFENPMPFLYSLGPATLGAQSDEYNTTGPINLPRRLNSGFYFARSDNASITAMQMIVKHASNSGLSEQPSFYDVLCGKNGTNRISDNKCLEPNTNLTVVFLDRDLFPNGAYKGLWEKNDVESTCKELGCFIIHNNWINGRKRKLQRQMSSGLWDYDPTSRLCLQDWSDRGSFRLMGQFHLFEDTDRQ
;
A
#
# COMPACT_ATOMS: atom_id res chain seq x y z
N MET A 1 -18.37 -0.55 3.73
CA MET A 1 -19.75 -0.21 3.36
C MET A 1 -20.67 -0.98 4.30
N LEU A 2 -21.51 -0.29 5.08
CA LEU A 2 -22.42 -0.88 6.05
C LEU A 2 -23.78 -1.14 5.38
N LEU A 3 -24.33 -2.35 5.54
CA LEU A 3 -25.76 -2.63 5.32
C LEU A 3 -26.37 -3.16 6.64
N PRO A 4 -27.66 -2.85 6.93
CA PRO A 4 -28.20 -2.87 8.29
C PRO A 4 -28.82 -4.22 8.68
N SER A 5 -28.73 -4.53 9.97
CA SER A 5 -29.25 -5.75 10.60
C SER A 5 -30.78 -5.71 10.80
N HIS A 6 -31.48 -6.66 10.19
CA HIS A 6 -32.88 -6.97 10.51
C HIS A 6 -32.94 -7.90 11.73
N HIS A 7 -33.31 -7.36 12.90
CA HIS A 7 -33.70 -8.17 14.04
C HIS A 7 -35.15 -8.67 13.90
N ARG A 8 -35.31 -9.99 13.76
CA ARG A 8 -36.57 -10.70 14.00
C ARG A 8 -36.82 -10.80 15.52
N ARG A 9 -37.94 -10.29 16.02
CA ARG A 9 -38.50 -10.65 17.33
C ARG A 9 -39.74 -11.52 17.12
N ALA A 10 -39.81 -12.63 17.87
CA ALA A 10 -40.93 -13.55 17.96
C ALA A 10 -42.06 -12.99 18.87
N PRO A 11 -43.29 -13.54 18.81
CA PRO A 11 -44.50 -12.83 19.20
C PRO A 11 -44.93 -13.06 20.66
N LEU A 12 -45.66 -12.11 21.23
CA LEU A 12 -46.43 -12.31 22.45
C LEU A 12 -47.91 -11.96 22.22
N ARG A 13 -48.77 -12.84 22.73
CA ARG A 13 -50.23 -12.79 22.72
C ARG A 13 -50.77 -11.74 23.70
N GLY A 14 -51.89 -11.11 23.31
CA GLY A 14 -53.08 -11.03 24.16
C GLY A 14 -53.37 -9.72 24.91
N GLY A 15 -54.37 -8.98 24.40
CA GLY A 15 -55.43 -8.40 25.23
C GLY A 15 -55.41 -6.89 25.50
N GLY A 16 -56.51 -6.20 25.16
CA GLY A 16 -57.03 -5.10 26.01
C GLY A 16 -57.17 -3.69 25.41
N ARG A 17 -58.28 -3.47 24.68
CA ARG A 17 -59.17 -2.28 24.66
C ARG A 17 -58.66 -0.83 24.94
N ARG A 18 -59.12 0.04 24.02
CA ARG A 18 -59.76 1.39 24.16
C ARG A 18 -58.96 2.69 23.89
N ARG A 19 -59.32 3.27 22.72
CA ARG A 19 -59.93 4.60 22.43
C ARG A 19 -59.13 5.92 22.51
N ARG A 20 -59.42 6.72 21.45
CA ARG A 20 -59.23 8.19 21.19
C ARG A 20 -57.81 8.58 20.79
N GLY A 21 -57.54 9.32 19.71
CA GLY A 21 -58.34 10.09 18.76
C GLY A 21 -57.49 11.28 18.28
N GLY A 22 -57.57 11.68 17.01
CA GLY A 22 -57.00 12.93 16.52
C GLY A 22 -56.31 12.82 15.16
N ASP A 23 -57.03 13.22 14.11
CA ASP A 23 -56.50 13.57 12.78
C ASP A 23 -55.44 14.67 12.87
N ILE A 24 -54.44 14.66 11.98
CA ILE A 24 -53.79 15.86 11.40
C ILE A 24 -53.04 15.49 10.10
N CYS A 25 -53.51 16.12 9.01
CA CYS A 25 -52.86 16.69 7.83
C CYS A 25 -51.96 15.86 6.87
N ILE A 26 -52.58 15.51 5.73
CA ILE A 26 -51.98 15.08 4.44
C ILE A 26 -51.15 16.21 3.75
N ALA A 27 -51.08 17.41 4.32
CA ALA A 27 -50.37 18.55 3.71
C ALA A 27 -48.83 18.49 3.81
N GLU A 28 -48.27 17.69 4.71
CA GLU A 28 -46.81 17.68 4.97
C GLU A 28 -46.03 16.70 4.06
N LEU A 29 -46.72 15.74 3.44
CA LEU A 29 -46.11 14.75 2.55
C LEU A 29 -45.90 15.30 1.12
N ALA A 30 -46.75 16.22 0.66
CA ALA A 30 -46.65 16.84 -0.66
C ALA A 30 -45.45 17.81 -0.78
N SER A 31 -45.11 18.51 0.31
CA SER A 31 -43.96 19.43 0.35
C SER A 31 -42.62 18.70 0.25
N ARG A 32 -42.51 17.51 0.88
CA ARG A 32 -41.27 16.71 0.86
C ARG A 32 -41.00 16.02 -0.48
N LEU A 33 -42.03 15.66 -1.23
CA LEU A 33 -41.89 15.08 -2.58
C LEU A 33 -41.50 16.13 -3.63
N SER A 34 -42.00 17.37 -3.51
CA SER A 34 -41.59 18.47 -4.38
C SER A 34 -40.13 18.89 -4.15
N GLY A 35 -39.65 18.87 -2.90
CA GLY A 35 -38.24 19.15 -2.57
C GLY A 35 -37.24 18.12 -3.12
N CYS A 36 -37.59 16.82 -3.11
CA CYS A 36 -36.73 15.78 -3.67
C CYS A 36 -36.63 15.83 -5.20
N LEU A 37 -37.72 16.22 -5.89
CA LEU A 37 -37.70 16.38 -7.35
C LEU A 37 -36.90 17.62 -7.79
N LEU A 38 -36.91 18.71 -7.00
CA LEU A 38 -36.08 19.89 -7.26
C LEU A 38 -34.57 19.61 -7.06
N LEU A 39 -34.23 18.80 -6.05
CA LEU A 39 -32.83 18.40 -5.77
C LEU A 39 -32.27 17.48 -6.88
N LEU A 40 -33.07 16.56 -7.42
CA LEU A 40 -32.66 15.72 -8.55
C LEU A 40 -32.50 16.53 -9.85
N ALA A 41 -33.34 17.55 -10.07
CA ALA A 41 -33.22 18.45 -11.22
C ALA A 41 -31.97 19.36 -11.12
N LEU A 42 -31.62 19.83 -9.91
CA LEU A 42 -30.43 20.66 -9.67
C LEU A 42 -29.12 19.87 -9.82
N VAL A 43 -29.09 18.59 -9.41
CA VAL A 43 -27.93 17.71 -9.64
C VAL A 43 -27.77 17.36 -11.12
N GLY A 44 -28.88 17.19 -11.85
CA GLY A 44 -28.86 17.01 -13.31
C GLY A 44 -28.35 18.25 -14.07
N ALA A 45 -28.73 19.46 -13.64
CA ALA A 45 -28.30 20.70 -14.27
C ALA A 45 -26.81 21.02 -13.99
N ALA A 46 -26.28 20.69 -12.81
CA ALA A 46 -24.86 20.86 -12.48
C ALA A 46 -23.96 19.92 -13.31
N ALA A 47 -24.42 18.70 -13.62
CA ALA A 47 -23.69 17.78 -14.50
C ALA A 47 -23.62 18.26 -15.96
N VAL A 48 -24.66 18.95 -16.44
CA VAL A 48 -24.70 19.55 -17.79
C VAL A 48 -23.90 20.85 -17.89
N LEU A 49 -23.81 21.62 -16.79
CA LEU A 49 -22.98 22.84 -16.72
C LEU A 49 -21.48 22.55 -16.58
N CYS A 50 -21.08 21.45 -15.91
CA CYS A 50 -19.68 21.01 -15.87
C CYS A 50 -19.18 20.44 -17.22
N LEU A 51 -20.07 20.03 -18.11
CA LEU A 51 -19.74 19.59 -19.48
C LEU A 51 -19.68 20.75 -20.49
N SER A 52 -19.99 21.99 -20.09
CA SER A 52 -20.05 23.16 -20.99
C SER A 52 -19.07 24.28 -20.64
N SER A 53 -18.13 24.09 -19.70
CA SER A 53 -17.13 25.10 -19.30
C SER A 53 -15.67 24.73 -19.62
N SER A 54 -15.40 24.17 -20.80
CA SER A 54 -14.04 24.13 -21.37
C SER A 54 -13.98 25.01 -22.62
N SER A 55 -13.84 26.33 -22.37
CA SER A 55 -13.62 27.33 -23.41
C SER A 55 -12.33 27.03 -24.18
N SER A 56 -12.52 26.84 -25.48
CA SER A 56 -11.55 26.80 -26.55
C SER A 56 -10.45 27.89 -26.47
N ARG A 57 -9.18 27.47 -26.39
CA ARG A 57 -8.07 28.23 -26.99
C ARG A 57 -7.81 27.65 -28.37
N ALA A 58 -8.48 28.23 -29.36
CA ALA A 58 -8.28 27.94 -30.78
C ALA A 58 -6.87 28.37 -31.20
N ARG A 59 -6.06 27.41 -31.67
CA ARG A 59 -4.88 27.68 -32.50
C ARG A 59 -5.15 27.03 -33.86
N SER A 60 -5.51 27.88 -34.81
CA SER A 60 -5.74 27.57 -36.23
C SER A 60 -4.68 26.60 -36.79
N ARG A 61 -5.11 25.42 -37.22
CA ARG A 61 -4.43 24.65 -38.26
C ARG A 61 -5.46 24.31 -39.34
N ARG A 62 -5.15 24.80 -40.54
CA ARG A 62 -5.94 24.69 -41.77
C ARG A 62 -6.23 23.23 -42.08
N HIS A 63 -7.48 22.94 -42.43
CA HIS A 63 -7.84 21.75 -43.19
C HIS A 63 -7.11 21.80 -44.54
N HIS A 64 -6.18 20.86 -44.74
CA HIS A 64 -5.92 20.33 -46.06
C HIS A 64 -6.58 18.96 -46.10
N ASP A 65 -7.60 18.85 -46.95
CA ASP A 65 -8.07 17.56 -47.45
C ASP A 65 -6.88 16.91 -48.16
N GLU A 66 -6.36 15.83 -47.57
CA GLU A 66 -5.50 14.88 -48.26
C GLU A 66 -6.18 13.52 -48.27
N GLU A 67 -6.32 13.03 -49.50
CA GLU A 67 -6.90 11.76 -49.88
C GLU A 67 -6.36 10.59 -49.06
N ILE A 68 -7.25 9.63 -48.84
CA ILE A 68 -6.95 8.31 -48.31
C ILE A 68 -5.91 7.63 -49.22
N GLN A 69 -4.65 7.61 -48.79
CA GLN A 69 -3.66 6.66 -49.32
C GLN A 69 -3.69 5.37 -48.48
N PRO A 70 -3.87 4.20 -49.10
CA PRO A 70 -3.73 2.92 -48.41
C PRO A 70 -2.24 2.57 -48.33
N GLY A 71 -1.67 2.57 -47.11
CA GLY A 71 -0.34 2.01 -46.87
C GLY A 71 0.60 2.91 -46.07
N GLY A 72 0.29 3.13 -44.79
CA GLY A 72 1.26 3.59 -43.80
C GLY A 72 1.49 2.49 -42.77
N SER A 73 2.69 1.92 -42.73
CA SER A 73 3.12 1.00 -41.66
C SER A 73 2.98 1.73 -40.31
N ARG A 74 1.95 1.41 -39.52
CA ARG A 74 1.94 1.74 -38.09
C ARG A 74 3.21 1.13 -37.50
N GLY A 75 4.08 1.97 -36.93
CA GLY A 75 5.29 1.51 -36.26
C GLY A 75 4.97 0.46 -35.19
N ALA A 76 5.93 -0.42 -34.90
CA ALA A 76 5.75 -1.45 -33.86
C ALA A 76 5.32 -0.82 -32.53
N PRO A 77 4.37 -1.43 -31.79
CA PRO A 77 3.87 -0.87 -30.54
C PRO A 77 4.98 -0.69 -29.52
N ARG A 78 4.91 0.38 -28.73
CA ARG A 78 5.80 0.63 -27.60
C ARG A 78 5.40 -0.26 -26.44
N VAL A 79 6.34 -1.07 -25.95
CA VAL A 79 6.10 -2.04 -24.89
C VAL A 79 6.90 -1.66 -23.65
N THR A 80 6.23 -1.61 -22.50
CA THR A 80 6.89 -1.41 -21.21
C THR A 80 6.68 -2.62 -20.31
N ILE A 81 7.78 -3.18 -19.82
CA ILE A 81 7.77 -4.35 -18.95
C ILE A 81 8.08 -3.91 -17.53
N PHE A 82 7.12 -4.14 -16.64
CA PHE A 82 7.21 -3.85 -15.22
C PHE A 82 7.46 -5.15 -14.44
N SER A 83 8.41 -5.10 -13.52
CA SER A 83 8.70 -6.22 -12.64
C SER A 83 9.36 -5.73 -11.36
N ALA A 84 9.23 -6.47 -10.26
CA ALA A 84 9.92 -6.16 -9.01
C ALA A 84 10.94 -7.25 -8.67
N PRO A 85 12.24 -6.96 -8.78
CA PRO A 85 13.30 -7.86 -8.36
C PRO A 85 13.19 -8.28 -6.89
N ARG A 86 13.50 -9.55 -6.59
CA ARG A 86 13.51 -10.08 -5.22
C ARG A 86 14.94 -10.31 -4.72
N PRO A 87 15.26 -9.94 -3.48
CA PRO A 87 16.55 -10.28 -2.89
C PRO A 87 16.72 -11.78 -2.64
N PRO A 88 17.97 -12.29 -2.57
CA PRO A 88 18.25 -13.60 -2.02
C PRO A 88 17.74 -13.74 -0.57
N PRO A 89 17.27 -14.92 -0.13
CA PRO A 89 17.21 -16.18 -0.86
C PRO A 89 15.96 -16.32 -1.76
N GLU A 90 15.03 -15.37 -1.72
CA GLU A 90 13.75 -15.48 -2.44
C GLU A 90 13.89 -15.33 -3.97
N GLY A 91 14.87 -14.54 -4.41
CA GLY A 91 15.23 -14.37 -5.81
C GLY A 91 16.70 -14.69 -6.07
N SER A 92 17.00 -15.24 -7.25
CA SER A 92 18.35 -15.47 -7.74
C SER A 92 18.79 -14.28 -8.60
N PRO A 93 19.89 -13.58 -8.27
CA PRO A 93 20.40 -12.49 -9.09
C PRO A 93 20.70 -12.93 -10.53
N ALA A 94 21.25 -14.14 -10.71
CA ALA A 94 21.56 -14.68 -12.03
C ALA A 94 20.30 -14.95 -12.88
N ARG A 95 19.24 -15.49 -12.28
CA ARG A 95 17.97 -15.71 -13.00
C ARG A 95 17.29 -14.39 -13.35
N GLN A 96 17.33 -13.42 -12.45
CA GLN A 96 16.74 -12.11 -12.70
C GLN A 96 17.47 -11.36 -13.81
N GLU A 97 18.80 -11.45 -13.84
CA GLU A 97 19.60 -10.93 -14.95
C GLU A 97 19.30 -11.62 -16.27
N LEU A 98 19.20 -12.96 -16.28
CA LEU A 98 18.83 -13.72 -17.47
C LEU A 98 17.44 -13.33 -17.99
N ALA A 99 16.45 -13.19 -17.10
CA ALA A 99 15.10 -12.76 -17.43
C ALA A 99 15.10 -11.35 -18.03
N VAL A 100 15.72 -10.35 -17.37
CA VAL A 100 15.78 -8.99 -17.91
C VAL A 100 16.49 -8.93 -19.27
N ARG A 101 17.58 -9.68 -19.45
CA ARG A 101 18.26 -9.82 -20.75
C ARG A 101 17.32 -10.39 -21.81
N SER A 102 16.49 -11.39 -21.48
CA SER A 102 15.49 -11.93 -22.39
C SER A 102 14.47 -10.89 -22.85
N TRP A 103 14.05 -10.01 -21.94
CA TRP A 103 13.07 -8.96 -22.21
C TRP A 103 13.65 -7.90 -23.14
N LEU A 104 14.91 -7.54 -22.93
CA LEU A 104 15.63 -6.55 -23.74
C LEU A 104 16.00 -7.07 -25.13
N ALA A 105 16.07 -8.39 -25.30
CA ALA A 105 16.29 -9.07 -26.58
C ALA A 105 15.03 -9.16 -27.44
N LEU A 106 13.85 -8.86 -26.88
CA LEU A 106 12.62 -8.82 -27.66
C LEU A 106 12.71 -7.75 -28.75
N PRO A 107 12.36 -8.08 -30.01
CA PRO A 107 12.40 -7.11 -31.10
C PRO A 107 11.37 -5.99 -30.90
N GLY A 108 11.74 -4.76 -31.27
CA GLY A 108 10.86 -3.58 -31.21
C GLY A 108 11.26 -2.57 -30.15
N ASN A 109 10.33 -1.66 -29.81
CA ASN A 109 10.56 -0.60 -28.84
C ASN A 109 10.16 -1.08 -27.43
N VAL A 110 11.06 -1.82 -26.79
CA VAL A 110 10.87 -2.39 -25.45
C VAL A 110 11.69 -1.61 -24.41
N SER A 111 11.01 -1.15 -23.36
CA SER A 111 11.60 -0.55 -22.16
C SER A 111 11.32 -1.40 -20.93
N VAL A 112 12.27 -1.49 -20.00
CA VAL A 112 12.10 -2.23 -18.74
C VAL A 112 12.11 -1.27 -17.56
N VAL A 113 11.13 -1.43 -16.67
CA VAL A 113 11.01 -0.68 -15.41
C VAL A 113 11.03 -1.66 -14.26
N LEU A 114 12.12 -1.63 -13.47
CA LEU A 114 12.26 -2.40 -12.25
C LEU A 114 11.70 -1.60 -11.09
N LEU A 115 10.70 -2.16 -10.41
CA LEU A 115 9.97 -1.52 -9.33
C LEU A 115 10.57 -1.92 -7.97
N GLY A 116 10.81 -0.93 -7.12
CA GLY A 116 11.22 -1.11 -5.72
C GLY A 116 12.61 -0.54 -5.41
N ALA A 117 12.80 -0.16 -4.15
CA ALA A 117 14.00 0.51 -3.64
C ALA A 117 15.15 -0.43 -3.23
N HIS A 118 15.03 -1.74 -3.48
CA HIS A 118 16.03 -2.70 -3.02
C HIS A 118 17.32 -2.62 -3.85
N ALA A 119 18.47 -2.84 -3.20
CA ALA A 119 19.80 -2.79 -3.83
C ALA A 119 19.94 -3.77 -5.01
N SER A 120 19.17 -4.85 -5.04
CA SER A 120 19.11 -5.79 -6.17
C SER A 120 18.60 -5.13 -7.46
N SER A 121 17.61 -4.24 -7.38
CA SER A 121 17.11 -3.50 -8.53
C SER A 121 18.16 -2.54 -9.08
N LEU A 122 18.85 -1.82 -8.20
CA LEU A 122 19.93 -0.89 -8.54
C LEU A 122 21.16 -1.61 -9.10
N ALA A 123 21.52 -2.76 -8.53
CA ALA A 123 22.62 -3.59 -9.01
C ALA A 123 22.35 -4.16 -10.41
N LEU A 124 21.09 -4.49 -10.70
CA LEU A 124 20.68 -5.01 -12.00
C LEU A 124 20.72 -3.92 -13.08
N ASP A 125 20.24 -2.71 -12.74
CA ASP A 125 20.31 -1.53 -13.61
C ASP A 125 21.76 -1.16 -13.97
N GLY A 126 22.64 -1.11 -12.96
CA GLY A 126 24.06 -0.80 -13.15
C GLY A 126 24.82 -1.78 -14.06
N ARG A 127 24.32 -3.02 -14.23
CA ARG A 127 24.97 -4.07 -15.05
C ARG A 127 24.43 -4.15 -16.48
N ILE A 128 23.17 -3.80 -16.71
CA ILE A 128 22.46 -4.11 -17.97
C ILE A 128 22.34 -2.89 -18.91
N GLY A 129 22.37 -1.66 -18.39
CA GLY A 129 22.51 -0.43 -19.19
C GLY A 129 21.21 0.33 -19.50
N ARG A 130 21.30 1.33 -20.41
CA ARG A 130 20.37 2.48 -20.57
C ARG A 130 18.88 2.20 -20.87
N ARG A 131 18.47 0.95 -21.15
CA ARG A 131 17.07 0.57 -21.45
C ARG A 131 16.31 0.01 -20.23
N VAL A 132 17.01 -0.15 -19.11
CA VAL A 132 16.44 -0.48 -17.80
C VAL A 132 16.34 0.82 -17.00
N THR A 133 15.28 0.94 -16.22
CA THR A 133 15.11 2.03 -15.27
C THR A 133 14.63 1.45 -13.95
N VAL A 134 15.07 2.03 -12.83
CA VAL A 134 14.59 1.65 -11.50
C VAL A 134 13.65 2.72 -10.99
N ASP A 135 12.43 2.33 -10.65
CA ASP A 135 11.44 3.21 -10.06
C ASP A 135 11.22 2.83 -8.60
N THR A 136 11.55 3.77 -7.71
CA THR A 136 11.45 3.58 -6.25
C THR A 136 10.20 4.22 -5.66
N ALA A 137 9.34 4.85 -6.47
CA ALA A 137 8.14 5.55 -6.02
C ALA A 137 6.95 4.62 -5.75
N ILE A 138 7.16 3.30 -5.73
CA ILE A 138 6.13 2.33 -5.33
C ILE A 138 6.17 2.09 -3.82
N ASP A 139 5.00 1.87 -3.24
CA ASP A 139 4.87 1.56 -1.81
C ASP A 139 5.24 0.09 -1.53
N SER A 140 5.80 -0.15 -0.35
CA SER A 140 6.15 -1.47 0.17
C SER A 140 5.66 -1.67 1.61
N ALA A 141 5.49 -2.93 2.00
CA ALA A 141 5.32 -3.31 3.40
C ALA A 141 6.59 -3.00 4.22
N PHE A 142 6.45 -3.03 5.54
CA PHE A 142 7.58 -2.78 6.46
C PHE A 142 8.71 -3.82 6.34
N THR A 143 8.43 -5.00 5.78
CA THR A 143 9.41 -6.04 5.43
C THR A 143 10.16 -5.77 4.12
N GLY A 144 9.78 -4.71 3.38
CA GLY A 144 10.36 -4.34 2.09
C GLY A 144 9.61 -4.93 0.88
N THR A 145 8.67 -5.86 1.10
CA THR A 145 7.89 -6.49 0.02
C THR A 145 7.04 -5.44 -0.72
N PRO A 146 7.22 -5.26 -2.05
CA PRO A 146 6.42 -4.35 -2.86
C PRO A 146 4.94 -4.66 -2.80
N PHE A 147 4.13 -3.60 -2.80
CA PHE A 147 2.69 -3.74 -2.94
C PHE A 147 2.27 -3.86 -4.40
N PHE A 148 1.55 -4.93 -4.73
CA PHE A 148 1.07 -5.22 -6.09
C PHE A 148 0.11 -4.14 -6.62
N HIS A 149 -0.79 -3.60 -5.79
CA HIS A 149 -1.65 -2.48 -6.20
C HIS A 149 -0.88 -1.21 -6.59
N SER A 150 0.22 -0.91 -5.88
CA SER A 150 1.11 0.20 -6.24
C SER A 150 1.83 -0.07 -7.56
N MET A 151 2.26 -1.33 -7.81
CA MET A 151 2.85 -1.74 -9.08
C MET A 151 1.88 -1.61 -10.26
N VAL A 152 0.62 -2.05 -10.10
CA VAL A 152 -0.42 -1.91 -11.13
C VAL A 152 -0.74 -0.45 -11.40
N ALA A 153 -0.89 0.37 -10.35
CA ALA A 153 -1.13 1.81 -10.49
C ALA A 153 0.02 2.50 -11.24
N ARG A 154 1.28 2.16 -10.93
CA ARG A 154 2.45 2.66 -11.65
C ARG A 154 2.45 2.24 -13.13
N ALA A 155 2.08 1.00 -13.43
CA ALA A 155 1.98 0.52 -14.80
C ALA A 155 0.86 1.25 -15.57
N GLN A 156 -0.29 1.51 -14.95
CA GLN A 156 -1.39 2.27 -15.56
C GLN A 156 -1.04 3.75 -15.81
N ALA A 157 -0.13 4.32 -15.00
CA ALA A 157 0.38 5.68 -15.20
C ALA A 157 1.38 5.82 -16.36
N ALA A 158 1.78 4.71 -17.02
CA ALA A 158 2.75 4.71 -18.13
C ALA A 158 2.14 5.23 -19.44
N SER A 159 1.93 6.55 -19.50
CA SER A 159 1.32 7.25 -20.66
C SER A 159 2.12 7.18 -21.95
N ASP A 160 3.40 6.78 -21.88
CA ASP A 160 4.29 6.61 -23.03
C ASP A 160 4.40 5.16 -23.50
N SER A 161 3.51 4.28 -23.03
CA SER A 161 3.47 2.86 -23.41
C SER A 161 2.16 2.53 -24.13
N ASP A 162 2.24 1.78 -25.23
CA ASP A 162 1.04 1.27 -25.91
C ASP A 162 0.55 -0.02 -25.24
N ILE A 163 1.49 -0.83 -24.73
CA ILE A 163 1.26 -2.13 -24.10
C ILE A 163 2.12 -2.26 -22.84
N CYS A 164 1.48 -2.54 -21.71
CA CYS A 164 2.17 -2.81 -20.45
C CYS A 164 2.20 -4.30 -20.15
N PHE A 165 3.31 -4.76 -19.57
CA PHE A 165 3.50 -6.09 -19.02
C PHE A 165 3.74 -6.02 -17.52
N LEU A 166 3.15 -6.96 -16.79
CA LEU A 166 3.60 -7.33 -15.44
C LEU A 166 4.05 -8.79 -15.48
N VAL A 167 5.29 -9.04 -15.08
CA VAL A 167 5.92 -10.35 -15.14
C VAL A 167 6.83 -10.56 -13.93
N ASP A 168 6.92 -11.81 -13.42
CA ASP A 168 7.87 -12.16 -12.36
C ASP A 168 9.32 -11.95 -12.83
N ALA A 169 10.15 -11.40 -11.95
CA ALA A 169 11.53 -11.01 -12.27
C ALA A 169 12.41 -12.18 -12.71
N GLU A 170 11.98 -13.44 -12.52
CA GLU A 170 12.72 -14.63 -12.91
C GLU A 170 12.13 -15.34 -14.15
N THR A 171 11.08 -14.76 -14.77
CA THR A 171 10.46 -15.34 -15.97
C THR A 171 11.16 -14.86 -17.23
N ILE A 172 11.68 -15.80 -18.00
CA ILE A 172 12.28 -15.56 -19.33
C ILE A 172 11.14 -15.36 -20.33
N LEU A 173 11.12 -14.25 -21.07
CA LEU A 173 10.16 -14.03 -22.15
C LEU A 173 10.76 -14.47 -23.49
N LEU A 174 9.96 -15.18 -24.29
CA LEU A 174 10.38 -15.70 -25.58
C LEU A 174 10.03 -14.73 -26.73
N PRO A 175 10.82 -14.69 -27.82
CA PRO A 175 10.55 -13.81 -28.97
C PRO A 175 9.16 -13.98 -29.61
N GLU A 176 8.54 -15.14 -29.43
CA GLU A 176 7.16 -15.44 -29.86
C GLU A 176 6.13 -14.47 -29.27
N ILE A 177 6.42 -13.86 -28.13
CA ILE A 177 5.54 -12.88 -27.50
C ILE A 177 5.32 -11.67 -28.41
N VAL A 178 6.35 -11.21 -29.14
CA VAL A 178 6.23 -10.05 -30.02
C VAL A 178 5.32 -10.34 -31.21
N LYS A 179 5.34 -11.57 -31.73
CA LYS A 179 4.43 -11.99 -32.81
C LYS A 179 2.99 -12.02 -32.33
N ALA A 180 2.76 -12.54 -31.13
CA ALA A 180 1.44 -12.54 -30.51
C ALA A 180 0.95 -11.10 -30.29
N LEU A 181 1.80 -10.22 -29.72
CA LEU A 181 1.50 -8.80 -29.52
C LEU A 181 1.20 -8.05 -30.81
N ALA A 182 1.92 -8.33 -31.91
CA ALA A 182 1.65 -7.73 -33.21
C ALA A 182 0.29 -8.14 -33.79
N HIS A 183 -0.25 -9.29 -33.35
CA HIS A 183 -1.61 -9.70 -33.68
C HIS A 183 -2.61 -9.00 -32.75
N PHE A 184 -2.37 -8.96 -31.43
CA PHE A 184 -3.25 -8.26 -30.47
C PHE A 184 -3.31 -6.74 -30.68
N SER A 185 -2.24 -6.11 -31.18
CA SER A 185 -2.22 -4.67 -31.45
C SER A 185 -3.16 -4.25 -32.59
N LYS A 186 -3.64 -5.22 -33.38
CA LYS A 186 -4.66 -5.01 -34.42
C LYS A 186 -6.08 -5.02 -33.86
N VAL A 187 -6.28 -5.48 -32.63
CA VAL A 187 -7.59 -5.50 -31.96
C VAL A 187 -7.94 -4.09 -31.53
N ASP A 188 -8.95 -3.50 -32.17
CA ASP A 188 -9.43 -2.14 -31.91
C ASP A 188 -10.34 -2.05 -30.67
N ARG A 189 -9.95 -2.71 -29.58
CA ARG A 189 -10.64 -2.72 -28.28
C ARG A 189 -9.63 -2.80 -27.13
N ASP A 190 -10.07 -2.43 -25.93
CA ASP A 190 -9.26 -2.63 -24.73
C ASP A 190 -9.19 -4.14 -24.48
N TRP A 191 -7.99 -4.65 -24.26
CA TRP A 191 -7.75 -6.06 -24.03
C TRP A 191 -6.79 -6.29 -22.88
N PHE A 192 -6.87 -7.49 -22.31
CA PHE A 192 -6.02 -8.05 -21.29
C PHE A 192 -5.60 -9.45 -21.73
N LEU A 193 -4.31 -9.75 -21.65
CA LEU A 193 -3.71 -11.02 -22.03
C LEU A 193 -3.22 -11.71 -20.75
N VAL A 194 -3.51 -12.99 -20.63
CA VAL A 194 -2.93 -13.87 -19.61
C VAL A 194 -2.24 -15.06 -20.27
N ALA A 195 -1.06 -15.42 -19.78
CA ALA A 195 -0.36 -16.63 -20.20
C ALA A 195 0.39 -17.26 -19.03
N MET A 196 0.50 -18.59 -19.03
CA MET A 196 1.35 -19.32 -18.10
C MET A 196 2.73 -19.55 -18.71
N SER A 197 3.78 -19.28 -17.93
CA SER A 197 5.13 -19.72 -18.21
C SER A 197 5.27 -21.24 -17.99
N ARG A 198 6.25 -21.83 -18.68
CA ARG A 198 6.57 -23.26 -18.55
C ARG A 198 7.79 -23.47 -17.67
N LYS A 199 7.71 -24.44 -16.76
CA LYS A 199 8.86 -24.83 -15.96
C LYS A 199 9.92 -25.51 -16.82
N VAL A 200 11.17 -25.12 -16.63
CA VAL A 200 12.33 -25.76 -17.28
C VAL A 200 13.37 -26.09 -16.23
N THR A 201 13.83 -27.34 -16.19
CA THR A 201 14.82 -27.81 -15.21
C THR A 201 16.22 -27.29 -15.50
N GLU A 202 16.56 -27.16 -16.78
CA GLU A 202 17.84 -26.63 -17.22
C GLU A 202 17.65 -25.66 -18.38
N PHE A 203 18.27 -24.49 -18.30
CA PHE A 203 18.25 -23.47 -19.36
C PHE A 203 19.68 -23.19 -19.80
N HIS A 204 20.11 -23.88 -20.85
CA HIS A 204 21.50 -23.88 -21.37
C HIS A 204 21.72 -22.89 -22.53
N TYR A 205 20.93 -21.82 -22.58
CA TYR A 205 21.01 -20.84 -23.66
C TYR A 205 21.60 -19.53 -23.15
N GLN A 206 22.46 -18.94 -23.95
CA GLN A 206 23.07 -17.64 -23.68
C GLN A 206 22.55 -16.62 -24.70
N LEU A 207 22.44 -15.37 -24.27
CA LEU A 207 22.14 -14.28 -25.18
C LEU A 207 23.46 -13.89 -25.88
N ALA A 208 23.46 -13.80 -27.21
CA ALA A 208 24.64 -13.35 -27.95
C ALA A 208 25.12 -11.99 -27.44
N ASP A 209 26.41 -11.69 -27.55
CA ASP A 209 27.02 -10.46 -26.99
C ASP A 209 26.35 -9.16 -27.45
N ASN A 210 25.77 -9.17 -28.66
CA ASN A 210 25.02 -8.04 -29.22
C ASN A 210 23.57 -7.93 -28.70
N GLY A 211 23.13 -8.85 -27.85
CA GLY A 211 21.82 -8.91 -27.23
C GLY A 211 20.66 -9.23 -28.17
N SER A 212 20.92 -9.67 -29.41
CA SER A 212 19.91 -9.74 -30.47
C SER A 212 19.23 -11.10 -30.64
N HIS A 213 19.90 -12.19 -30.27
CA HIS A 213 19.41 -13.56 -30.45
C HIS A 213 20.03 -14.50 -29.41
N TRP A 214 19.44 -15.68 -29.28
CA TRP A 214 19.87 -16.72 -28.34
C TRP A 214 20.79 -17.71 -29.02
N VAL A 215 21.83 -18.16 -28.32
CA VAL A 215 22.81 -19.14 -28.78
C VAL A 215 22.95 -20.29 -27.78
N GLN A 216 23.31 -21.48 -28.27
CA GLN A 216 23.75 -22.61 -27.44
C GLN A 216 25.22 -22.43 -27.03
N GLU A 217 25.73 -23.29 -26.14
CA GLU A 217 27.15 -23.31 -25.77
C GLU A 217 28.09 -23.50 -26.96
N ASP A 218 27.63 -24.15 -28.03
CA ASP A 218 28.39 -24.34 -29.28
C ASP A 218 28.33 -23.12 -30.23
N GLY A 219 27.69 -22.02 -29.80
CA GLY A 219 27.54 -20.78 -30.55
C GLY A 219 26.43 -20.79 -31.62
N LYS A 220 25.68 -21.89 -31.80
CA LYS A 220 24.59 -21.93 -32.78
C LYS A 220 23.34 -21.19 -32.30
N GLU A 221 22.72 -20.46 -33.21
CA GLU A 221 21.46 -19.75 -32.95
C GLU A 221 20.33 -20.72 -32.58
N VAL A 222 19.57 -20.35 -31.54
CA VAL A 222 18.47 -21.13 -30.99
C VAL A 222 17.15 -20.58 -31.52
N SER A 223 16.36 -21.47 -32.14
CA SER A 223 14.97 -21.19 -32.52
C SER A 223 14.01 -21.83 -31.52
N PHE A 224 13.25 -21.00 -30.80
CA PHE A 224 12.23 -21.47 -29.86
C PHE A 224 10.93 -21.94 -30.52
N LYS A 225 10.84 -21.91 -31.86
CA LYS A 225 9.67 -22.41 -32.61
C LYS A 225 9.34 -23.86 -32.27
N LYS A 226 10.36 -24.71 -32.08
CA LYS A 226 10.19 -26.12 -31.72
C LYS A 226 9.52 -26.31 -30.35
N LEU A 227 9.64 -25.35 -29.43
CA LEU A 227 8.96 -25.42 -28.14
C LEU A 227 7.44 -25.26 -28.27
N GLN A 228 6.95 -24.60 -29.32
CA GLN A 228 5.51 -24.48 -29.61
C GLN A 228 4.90 -25.79 -30.10
N GLU A 229 5.72 -26.72 -30.60
CA GLU A 229 5.27 -28.03 -31.11
C GLU A 229 5.03 -29.03 -29.97
N ILE A 230 5.56 -28.74 -28.77
CA ILE A 230 5.35 -29.55 -27.58
C ILE A 230 3.95 -29.25 -27.04
N PRO A 231 3.05 -30.24 -26.98
CA PRO A 231 1.70 -30.05 -26.44
C PRO A 231 1.74 -29.45 -25.03
N ALA A 232 0.85 -28.48 -24.78
CA ALA A 232 0.79 -27.73 -23.51
C ALA A 232 0.60 -28.62 -22.27
N ASP A 233 -0.07 -29.76 -22.42
CA ASP A 233 -0.30 -30.78 -21.40
C ASP A 233 0.96 -31.57 -21.02
N LYS A 234 2.00 -31.55 -21.86
CA LYS A 234 3.29 -32.20 -21.56
C LYS A 234 4.25 -31.32 -20.77
N TRP A 235 3.93 -30.04 -20.60
CA TRP A 235 4.73 -29.14 -19.78
C TRP A 235 4.27 -29.18 -18.32
N ALA A 236 5.22 -29.26 -17.39
CA ALA A 236 4.95 -28.90 -16.01
C ALA A 236 4.62 -27.39 -15.97
N SER A 237 3.37 -27.06 -15.63
CA SER A 237 2.96 -25.67 -15.47
C SER A 237 3.50 -25.13 -14.14
N GLU A 238 4.03 -23.91 -14.14
CA GLU A 238 4.23 -23.16 -12.90
C GLU A 238 2.85 -22.69 -12.42
N SER A 239 2.18 -23.54 -11.66
CA SER A 239 0.83 -23.30 -11.13
C SER A 239 0.81 -22.30 -9.99
N SER A 240 1.99 -21.84 -9.51
CA SER A 240 2.03 -20.72 -8.60
C SER A 240 1.73 -19.40 -9.32
N ASP A 241 1.29 -18.42 -8.54
CA ASP A 241 1.06 -17.03 -8.98
C ASP A 241 2.28 -16.40 -9.70
N ARG A 242 3.49 -16.99 -9.52
CA ARG A 242 4.77 -16.54 -10.10
C ARG A 242 4.92 -16.88 -11.58
N GLY A 243 4.23 -17.91 -12.06
CA GLY A 243 4.33 -18.35 -13.44
C GLY A 243 3.52 -17.50 -14.42
N LEU A 244 2.74 -16.52 -13.94
CA LEU A 244 1.80 -15.76 -14.76
C LEU A 244 2.48 -14.58 -15.45
N ILE A 245 2.20 -14.46 -16.74
CA ILE A 245 2.53 -13.32 -17.58
C ILE A 245 1.22 -12.61 -17.87
N VAL A 246 1.12 -11.33 -17.50
CA VAL A 246 -0.05 -10.51 -17.81
C VAL A 246 0.34 -9.29 -18.62
N ALA A 247 -0.47 -8.94 -19.62
CA ALA A 247 -0.25 -7.76 -20.44
C ALA A 247 -1.57 -7.10 -20.85
N TRP A 248 -1.57 -5.81 -21.11
CA TRP A 248 -2.76 -5.09 -21.61
C TRP A 248 -2.37 -3.88 -22.45
N ASN A 249 -3.23 -3.52 -23.39
CA ASN A 249 -3.08 -2.27 -24.16
C ASN A 249 -3.70 -1.09 -23.42
N ARG A 250 -3.38 0.13 -23.88
CA ARG A 250 -3.92 1.39 -23.34
C ARG A 250 -3.82 1.44 -21.80
N PRO A 251 -2.60 1.58 -21.25
CA PRO A 251 -2.39 1.51 -19.81
C PRO A 251 -3.21 2.53 -19.01
N SER A 252 -3.50 3.69 -19.62
CA SER A 252 -4.29 4.76 -19.02
C SER A 252 -5.80 4.46 -18.91
N SER A 253 -6.34 3.44 -19.60
CA SER A 253 -7.73 3.03 -19.39
C SER A 253 -7.84 2.11 -18.16
N PRO A 254 -8.95 2.17 -17.40
CA PRO A 254 -9.13 1.32 -16.23
C PRO A 254 -8.99 -0.18 -16.57
N LEU A 255 -8.34 -0.92 -15.69
CA LEU A 255 -8.10 -2.36 -15.88
C LEU A 255 -9.32 -3.20 -15.44
N HIS A 256 -9.95 -2.78 -14.35
CA HIS A 256 -11.14 -3.39 -13.74
C HIS A 256 -11.97 -2.32 -13.03
N ALA A 257 -13.20 -2.66 -12.63
CA ALA A 257 -14.11 -1.76 -11.92
C ALA A 257 -13.90 -1.73 -10.39
N GLY A 258 -13.28 -2.79 -9.82
CA GLY A 258 -13.04 -2.92 -8.39
C GLY A 258 -11.89 -2.05 -7.85
N VAL A 259 -11.67 -2.13 -6.53
CA VAL A 259 -10.49 -1.53 -5.87
C VAL A 259 -9.47 -2.65 -5.64
N LEU A 260 -8.27 -2.52 -6.22
CA LEU A 260 -7.19 -3.50 -6.06
C LEU A 260 -6.64 -3.43 -4.62
N PRO A 261 -6.74 -4.51 -3.83
CA PRO A 261 -6.28 -4.53 -2.44
C PRO A 261 -4.77 -4.37 -2.30
N SER A 262 -4.32 -4.12 -1.07
CA SER A 262 -2.91 -4.03 -0.67
C SER A 262 -2.14 -5.36 -0.70
N PHE A 263 -2.31 -6.14 -1.76
CA PHE A 263 -1.60 -7.40 -1.97
C PHE A 263 -0.09 -7.18 -1.97
N LEU A 264 0.62 -8.13 -1.37
CA LEU A 264 2.07 -8.22 -1.34
C LEU A 264 2.53 -9.01 -2.56
N TYR A 265 3.40 -8.41 -3.38
CA TYR A 265 3.84 -8.99 -4.64
C TYR A 265 4.65 -10.28 -4.42
N GLY A 266 4.36 -11.31 -5.22
CA GLY A 266 5.02 -12.62 -5.13
C GLY A 266 4.55 -13.49 -3.97
N ARG A 267 3.52 -13.06 -3.22
CA ARG A 267 2.94 -13.76 -2.05
C ARG A 267 1.61 -14.45 -2.35
N GLY A 268 1.43 -14.86 -3.61
CA GLY A 268 0.29 -15.64 -4.07
C GLY A 268 -1.01 -14.84 -4.16
N THR A 269 -1.98 -15.44 -4.85
CA THR A 269 -3.37 -14.98 -5.00
C THR A 269 -3.57 -13.65 -5.76
N HIS A 270 -2.59 -12.77 -5.84
CA HIS A 270 -2.76 -11.42 -6.38
C HIS A 270 -2.97 -11.39 -7.90
N ASN A 271 -2.24 -12.22 -8.68
CA ASN A 271 -2.45 -12.27 -10.13
C ASN A 271 -3.77 -12.97 -10.45
N TRP A 272 -4.08 -14.06 -9.74
CA TRP A 272 -5.37 -14.74 -9.84
C TRP A 272 -6.56 -13.82 -9.55
N TRP A 273 -6.47 -13.05 -8.47
CA TRP A 273 -7.47 -12.06 -8.11
C TRP A 273 -7.65 -11.02 -9.21
N LEU A 274 -6.54 -10.49 -9.76
CA LEU A 274 -6.59 -9.51 -10.84
C LEU A 274 -7.30 -10.07 -12.09
N ILE A 275 -6.96 -11.28 -12.52
CA ILE A 275 -7.59 -11.92 -13.68
C ILE A 275 -9.11 -12.03 -13.45
N HIS A 276 -9.52 -12.44 -12.26
CA HIS A 276 -10.93 -12.59 -11.91
C HIS A 276 -11.67 -11.24 -11.94
N GLU A 277 -11.08 -10.18 -11.39
CA GLU A 277 -11.69 -8.85 -11.44
C GLU A 277 -11.80 -8.31 -12.86
N VAL A 278 -10.77 -8.49 -13.68
CA VAL A 278 -10.79 -8.05 -15.08
C VAL A 278 -11.93 -8.76 -15.82
N LEU A 279 -12.02 -10.08 -15.69
CA LEU A 279 -13.10 -10.89 -16.27
C LEU A 279 -14.49 -10.45 -15.79
N SER A 280 -14.63 -10.25 -14.48
CA SER A 280 -15.90 -9.87 -13.86
C SER A 280 -16.33 -8.44 -14.20
N SER A 281 -15.40 -7.58 -14.59
CA SER A 281 -15.69 -6.17 -14.87
C SER A 281 -16.30 -5.93 -16.26
N ASP A 282 -16.11 -6.85 -17.20
CA ASP A 282 -16.54 -6.74 -18.61
C ASP A 282 -16.00 -5.48 -19.33
N MET A 283 -14.93 -4.88 -18.80
CA MET A 283 -14.37 -3.62 -19.31
C MET A 283 -13.40 -3.85 -20.49
N ARG A 284 -12.86 -5.06 -20.61
CA ARG A 284 -11.81 -5.44 -21.57
C ARG A 284 -12.06 -6.83 -22.11
N LEU A 285 -11.64 -7.08 -23.35
CA LEU A 285 -11.51 -8.44 -23.87
C LEU A 285 -10.38 -9.15 -23.11
N VAL A 286 -10.61 -10.39 -22.70
CA VAL A 286 -9.60 -11.22 -22.02
C VAL A 286 -9.15 -12.32 -22.95
N PHE A 287 -7.85 -12.34 -23.25
CA PHE A 287 -7.20 -13.34 -24.08
C PHE A 287 -6.42 -14.32 -23.21
N ASP A 288 -6.87 -15.57 -23.16
CA ASP A 288 -6.15 -16.66 -22.52
C ASP A 288 -5.18 -17.30 -23.52
N ALA A 289 -3.91 -16.92 -23.41
CA ALA A 289 -2.79 -17.42 -24.19
C ALA A 289 -2.01 -18.52 -23.46
N SER A 290 -2.59 -19.14 -22.42
CA SER A 290 -1.93 -20.19 -21.64
C SER A 290 -1.68 -21.48 -22.42
N HIS A 291 -2.20 -21.62 -23.64
CA HIS A 291 -1.82 -22.70 -24.57
C HIS A 291 -0.54 -22.42 -25.35
N LEU A 292 -0.12 -21.16 -25.44
CA LEU A 292 1.11 -20.76 -26.09
C LEU A 292 2.28 -20.91 -25.11
N VAL A 293 3.49 -21.09 -25.65
CA VAL A 293 4.73 -21.05 -24.85
C VAL A 293 5.33 -19.66 -25.01
N LEU A 294 4.90 -18.70 -24.17
CA LEU A 294 5.35 -17.29 -24.26
C LEU A 294 6.48 -16.95 -23.29
N GLY A 295 6.69 -17.77 -22.27
CA GLY A 295 7.79 -17.61 -21.34
C GLY A 295 8.15 -18.89 -20.62
N LEU A 296 9.34 -18.90 -20.05
CA LEU A 296 9.93 -20.02 -19.33
C LEU A 296 10.31 -19.59 -17.92
N TYR A 297 10.10 -20.48 -16.96
CA TYR A 297 10.47 -20.29 -15.56
C TYR A 297 11.52 -21.34 -15.19
N PRO A 298 12.80 -20.96 -15.00
CA PRO A 298 13.85 -21.90 -14.65
C PRO A 298 13.69 -22.44 -13.22
N GLU A 299 13.55 -23.76 -13.08
CA GLU A 299 13.64 -24.45 -11.79
C GLU A 299 15.06 -24.34 -11.20
N SER A 300 15.13 -24.51 -9.89
CA SER A 300 16.30 -24.19 -9.07
C SER A 300 17.55 -25.04 -9.40
N PHE A 301 18.74 -24.41 -9.41
CA PHE A 301 20.05 -25.09 -9.22
C PHE A 301 20.23 -25.68 -7.80
N SER A 302 19.26 -25.51 -6.90
CA SER A 302 19.34 -25.85 -5.47
C SER A 302 18.10 -26.57 -4.92
N SER A 303 17.28 -27.21 -5.76
CA SER A 303 16.14 -28.02 -5.28
C SER A 303 16.60 -29.38 -4.73
N MET A 304 17.26 -29.37 -3.57
CA MET A 304 17.38 -30.55 -2.72
C MET A 304 17.35 -30.20 -1.22
N HIS A 305 16.52 -29.24 -0.79
CA HIS A 305 16.11 -29.18 0.61
C HIS A 305 14.65 -28.71 0.75
N ASN A 306 13.87 -29.52 1.46
CA ASN A 306 12.51 -29.29 1.98
C ASN A 306 11.31 -29.69 1.10
N MET A 307 11.33 -30.92 0.59
CA MET A 307 10.11 -31.75 0.58
C MET A 307 10.30 -32.96 1.49
N SER A 308 10.45 -32.72 2.79
CA SER A 308 10.15 -33.72 3.81
C SER A 308 8.83 -33.34 4.46
N SER A 309 7.81 -34.14 4.16
CA SER A 309 6.61 -34.31 4.96
C SER A 309 7.01 -34.63 6.40
N GLY A 310 7.12 -33.60 7.24
CA GLY A 310 7.36 -33.71 8.67
C GLY A 310 6.30 -32.88 9.40
N LYS A 311 5.38 -33.57 10.08
CA LYS A 311 4.56 -32.96 11.12
C LYS A 311 5.50 -32.38 12.19
N ASN A 312 5.32 -31.09 12.49
CA ASN A 312 6.14 -30.23 13.33
C ASN A 312 7.41 -29.69 12.65
N ASP A 313 7.33 -28.47 12.10
CA ASP A 313 8.37 -27.45 12.28
C ASP A 313 7.92 -26.06 11.78
N ARG A 314 8.58 -25.05 12.34
CA ARG A 314 8.24 -23.62 12.34
C ARG A 314 7.92 -23.05 10.94
N LEU A 315 6.82 -22.29 10.85
CA LEU A 315 6.43 -21.53 9.67
C LEU A 315 7.60 -20.63 9.19
N PRO A 316 7.98 -20.64 7.90
CA PRO A 316 9.01 -19.75 7.36
C PRO A 316 8.68 -18.27 7.58
N ALA A 317 9.72 -17.44 7.67
CA ALA A 317 9.59 -15.99 7.50
C ALA A 317 8.81 -15.69 6.20
N GLY A 318 7.76 -14.88 6.27
CA GLY A 318 6.86 -14.58 5.13
C GLY A 318 5.55 -15.36 5.07
N SER A 319 5.32 -16.35 5.95
CA SER A 319 4.05 -17.08 6.04
C SER A 319 2.82 -16.21 6.31
N TRP A 320 3.01 -15.11 7.04
CA TRP A 320 1.95 -14.13 7.32
C TRP A 320 1.58 -13.32 6.07
N GLU A 321 2.53 -13.02 5.19
CA GLU A 321 2.30 -12.22 3.96
C GLU A 321 1.39 -12.98 2.99
N TYR A 322 1.62 -14.29 2.82
CA TYR A 322 0.71 -15.18 2.07
C TYR A 322 -0.68 -15.25 2.72
N SER A 323 -0.75 -15.27 4.05
CA SER A 323 -2.02 -15.28 4.78
C SER A 323 -2.80 -13.98 4.60
N VAL A 324 -2.10 -12.84 4.60
CA VAL A 324 -2.67 -11.52 4.30
C VAL A 324 -3.21 -11.47 2.87
N ASN A 325 -2.46 -11.91 1.87
CA ASN A 325 -2.97 -11.96 0.49
C ASN A 325 -4.21 -12.85 0.37
N ARG A 326 -4.17 -14.05 0.98
CA ARG A 326 -5.34 -14.93 0.98
C ARG A 326 -6.55 -14.24 1.64
N HIS A 327 -6.36 -13.60 2.79
CA HIS A 327 -7.42 -12.89 3.49
C HIS A 327 -7.98 -11.74 2.63
N LEU A 328 -7.12 -10.87 2.10
CA LEU A 328 -7.51 -9.77 1.22
C LEU A 328 -8.34 -10.28 0.03
N ALA A 329 -7.91 -11.36 -0.62
CA ALA A 329 -8.64 -11.94 -1.73
C ALA A 329 -10.02 -12.49 -1.34
N THR A 330 -10.22 -12.87 -0.06
CA THR A 330 -11.53 -13.32 0.43
C THR A 330 -12.51 -12.20 0.72
N ILE A 331 -12.02 -11.01 1.07
CA ILE A 331 -12.88 -9.89 1.51
C ILE A 331 -13.03 -8.81 0.43
N TYR A 332 -12.28 -8.90 -0.68
CA TYR A 332 -12.32 -7.95 -1.78
C TYR A 332 -12.67 -8.60 -3.12
N GLY A 333 -13.41 -7.85 -3.94
CA GLY A 333 -13.69 -8.21 -5.33
C GLY A 333 -14.68 -9.36 -5.48
N SER A 334 -14.80 -9.82 -6.71
CA SER A 334 -15.60 -10.97 -7.10
C SER A 334 -14.85 -12.30 -6.98
N TYR A 335 -13.56 -12.31 -6.60
CA TYR A 335 -12.69 -13.51 -6.60
C TYR A 335 -13.27 -14.77 -5.92
N CYS A 336 -14.07 -14.60 -4.87
CA CYS A 336 -14.69 -15.72 -4.16
C CYS A 336 -16.04 -16.18 -4.73
N TYR A 337 -16.58 -15.43 -5.68
CA TYR A 337 -17.85 -15.72 -6.32
C TYR A 337 -17.58 -16.45 -7.62
N ARG A 338 -18.33 -17.52 -7.86
CA ARG A 338 -18.24 -18.22 -9.13
C ARG A 338 -18.69 -17.28 -10.24
N LEU A 339 -17.84 -17.06 -11.24
CA LEU A 339 -18.24 -16.36 -12.45
C LEU A 339 -19.48 -17.06 -13.03
N PRO A 340 -20.55 -16.33 -13.40
CA PRO A 340 -21.72 -16.94 -14.01
C PRO A 340 -21.28 -17.76 -15.23
N ARG A 341 -21.66 -19.05 -15.30
CA ARG A 341 -21.39 -19.96 -16.44
C ARG A 341 -22.12 -19.57 -17.74
N ARG A 342 -22.36 -18.28 -17.98
CA ARG A 342 -22.90 -17.79 -19.25
C ARG A 342 -21.72 -17.52 -20.18
N HIS A 343 -21.88 -17.87 -21.46
CA HIS A 343 -20.92 -17.59 -22.53
C HIS A 343 -20.27 -16.23 -22.34
N SER A 344 -19.04 -16.21 -21.81
CA SER A 344 -18.32 -14.98 -21.58
C SER A 344 -18.01 -14.39 -22.94
N THR A 345 -18.70 -13.32 -23.30
CA THR A 345 -18.50 -12.62 -24.58
C THR A 345 -17.17 -11.89 -24.64
N VAL A 346 -16.42 -11.88 -23.53
CA VAL A 346 -15.12 -11.21 -23.41
C VAL A 346 -13.95 -12.17 -23.30
N LEU A 347 -14.17 -13.43 -22.93
CA LEU A 347 -13.07 -14.40 -22.80
C LEU A 347 -12.83 -15.14 -24.11
N HIS A 348 -11.61 -15.04 -24.62
CA HIS A 348 -11.16 -15.72 -25.82
C HIS A 348 -9.90 -16.54 -25.52
N LYS A 349 -9.92 -17.82 -25.91
CA LYS A 349 -8.75 -18.67 -25.92
C LYS A 349 -7.94 -18.39 -27.19
N VAL A 350 -6.62 -18.32 -27.02
CA VAL A 350 -5.68 -18.06 -28.11
C VAL A 350 -4.97 -19.35 -28.48
N VAL A 351 -5.09 -19.74 -29.74
CA VAL A 351 -4.43 -20.93 -30.29
C VAL A 351 -3.64 -20.53 -31.53
N MET A 352 -2.45 -21.13 -31.69
CA MET A 352 -1.67 -20.98 -32.91
C MET A 352 -2.09 -22.05 -33.91
N GLN A 353 -2.61 -21.65 -35.06
CA GLN A 353 -2.98 -22.56 -36.15
C GLN A 353 -2.35 -22.08 -37.45
N SER A 354 -1.64 -22.96 -38.16
CA SER A 354 -1.07 -22.66 -39.49
C SER A 354 -0.21 -21.38 -39.55
N LYS A 355 0.51 -21.06 -38.46
CA LYS A 355 1.34 -19.84 -38.28
C LYS A 355 0.57 -18.52 -38.07
N ASP A 356 -0.74 -18.57 -37.83
CA ASP A 356 -1.52 -17.42 -37.38
C ASP A 356 -2.15 -17.69 -36.01
N TYR A 357 -2.63 -16.63 -35.36
CA TYR A 357 -3.30 -16.70 -34.06
C TYR A 357 -4.81 -16.63 -34.27
N ILE A 358 -5.54 -17.58 -33.68
CA ILE A 358 -6.99 -17.65 -33.76
C ILE A 358 -7.57 -17.48 -32.36
N PHE A 359 -8.65 -16.70 -32.29
CA PHE A 359 -9.42 -16.46 -31.09
C PHE A 359 -10.69 -17.31 -31.12
N SER A 360 -10.84 -18.20 -30.15
CA SER A 360 -12.08 -18.95 -29.94
C SER A 360 -12.73 -18.49 -28.63
N ASN A 361 -14.05 -18.30 -28.63
CA ASN A 361 -14.78 -18.00 -27.39
C ASN A 361 -14.56 -19.15 -26.39
N ALA A 362 -14.40 -18.79 -25.11
CA ALA A 362 -14.26 -19.76 -24.03
C ALA A 362 -15.23 -19.40 -22.89
N ASP A 363 -15.83 -20.43 -22.29
CA ASP A 363 -16.78 -20.26 -21.19
C ASP A 363 -16.07 -20.11 -19.84
N GLU A 364 -14.89 -20.71 -19.69
CA GLU A 364 -14.04 -20.65 -18.50
C GLU A 364 -12.57 -20.53 -18.95
N PRO A 365 -11.70 -19.76 -18.25
CA PRO A 365 -10.28 -19.72 -18.59
C PRO A 365 -9.67 -21.11 -18.40
N THR A 366 -8.67 -21.49 -19.21
CA THR A 366 -7.91 -22.75 -19.03
C THR A 366 -7.32 -22.85 -17.62
N LEU A 367 -7.20 -21.70 -16.96
CA LEU A 367 -6.69 -21.53 -15.60
C LEU A 367 -7.68 -21.86 -14.49
N SER A 368 -8.96 -22.11 -14.81
CA SER A 368 -10.03 -22.36 -13.82
C SER A 368 -9.76 -23.58 -12.93
N ASP A 369 -9.06 -24.59 -13.48
CA ASP A 369 -8.63 -25.79 -12.77
C ASP A 369 -7.58 -25.52 -11.67
N PHE A 370 -6.93 -24.34 -11.69
CA PHE A 370 -5.94 -23.93 -10.68
C PHE A 370 -6.51 -22.99 -9.62
N VAL A 371 -7.63 -22.32 -9.92
CA VAL A 371 -8.41 -21.52 -8.95
C VAL A 371 -9.12 -22.44 -7.94
N ILE A 372 -9.48 -23.65 -8.38
CA ILE A 372 -10.05 -24.74 -7.58
C ILE A 372 -8.95 -25.80 -7.40
N SER A 373 -8.02 -25.59 -6.48
CA SER A 373 -6.95 -26.56 -6.22
C SER A 373 -7.50 -27.99 -6.08
N LYS A 374 -6.92 -28.91 -6.85
CA LYS A 374 -7.11 -30.37 -6.96
C LYS A 374 -7.03 -31.20 -5.66
N GLU A 375 -7.17 -30.60 -4.47
CA GLU A 375 -7.13 -31.31 -3.19
C GLU A 375 -8.50 -31.85 -2.74
N ASP A 376 -9.59 -31.51 -3.43
CA ASP A 376 -10.96 -31.94 -3.06
C ASP A 376 -11.50 -33.16 -3.85
N GLU A 377 -10.68 -33.85 -4.67
CA GLU A 377 -11.10 -35.11 -5.33
C GLU A 377 -10.79 -36.39 -4.54
N VAL A 378 -10.58 -36.29 -3.22
CA VAL A 378 -10.56 -37.48 -2.36
C VAL A 378 -11.88 -37.57 -1.59
N HIS A 379 -12.80 -38.35 -2.18
CA HIS A 379 -14.08 -38.81 -1.67
C HIS A 379 -15.28 -37.84 -1.73
N ARG A 380 -15.98 -37.82 -2.87
CA ARG A 380 -17.45 -37.72 -2.88
C ARG A 380 -18.03 -38.56 -4.03
N GLU A 381 -18.20 -39.84 -3.77
CA GLU A 381 -19.23 -40.61 -4.46
C GLU A 381 -20.60 -40.15 -3.94
N GLY A 382 -21.48 -39.78 -4.87
CA GLY A 382 -22.93 -39.72 -4.64
C GLY A 382 -23.47 -38.40 -4.07
N GLY A 383 -24.15 -37.63 -4.92
CA GLY A 383 -25.09 -36.61 -4.47
C GLY A 383 -25.08 -35.34 -5.29
N SER A 384 -25.90 -35.30 -6.34
CA SER A 384 -26.27 -34.07 -7.03
C SER A 384 -27.01 -33.13 -6.06
N LEU A 385 -26.37 -32.04 -5.64
CA LEU A 385 -27.07 -30.88 -5.10
C LEU A 385 -26.43 -29.63 -5.71
N TRP A 386 -27.24 -28.89 -6.47
CA TRP A 386 -26.91 -27.59 -7.02
C TRP A 386 -26.71 -26.59 -5.87
N ILE A 387 -25.48 -26.51 -5.36
CA ILE A 387 -25.12 -25.47 -4.39
C ILE A 387 -24.55 -24.30 -5.19
N ASN A 388 -25.35 -23.25 -5.34
CA ASN A 388 -24.87 -21.89 -5.62
C ASN A 388 -24.02 -21.44 -4.41
N GLY A 389 -22.79 -21.92 -4.30
CA GLY A 389 -21.92 -21.72 -3.13
C GLY A 389 -20.68 -20.91 -3.48
N ASP A 390 -20.39 -19.91 -2.65
CA ASP A 390 -19.16 -19.13 -2.71
C ASP A 390 -17.93 -20.04 -2.54
N ILE A 391 -16.97 -19.92 -3.44
CA ILE A 391 -15.78 -20.79 -3.55
C ILE A 391 -14.91 -20.68 -2.29
N CYS A 392 -14.90 -19.53 -1.65
CA CYS A 392 -14.14 -19.29 -0.43
C CYS A 392 -14.90 -19.68 0.86
N LEU A 393 -16.22 -19.90 0.82
CA LEU A 393 -17.01 -20.27 2.00
C LEU A 393 -16.69 -21.68 2.51
N SER A 394 -16.31 -22.61 1.63
CA SER A 394 -15.78 -23.91 2.05
C SER A 394 -14.43 -23.79 2.79
N ARG A 395 -13.67 -22.72 2.55
CA ARG A 395 -12.38 -22.40 3.21
C ARG A 395 -12.53 -21.53 4.47
N GLN A 396 -13.73 -20.99 4.75
CA GLN A 396 -13.97 -20.09 5.89
C GLN A 396 -13.86 -20.75 7.27
N LEU A 397 -13.90 -22.08 7.37
CA LEU A 397 -13.76 -22.76 8.65
C LEU A 397 -12.37 -22.56 9.28
N HIS A 398 -11.33 -22.12 8.53
CA HIS A 398 -9.94 -21.97 9.00
C HIS A 398 -9.29 -20.62 8.59
N LEU A 399 -10.03 -19.52 8.53
CA LEU A 399 -9.40 -18.19 8.46
C LEU A 399 -8.85 -17.82 9.85
N HIS A 400 -7.59 -18.17 10.08
CA HIS A 400 -6.82 -17.70 11.23
C HIS A 400 -6.73 -16.16 11.21
N SER A 401 -6.71 -15.54 12.39
CA SER A 401 -6.37 -14.13 12.55
C SER A 401 -5.05 -13.85 11.81
N CYS A 402 -5.01 -12.80 11.00
CA CYS A 402 -3.78 -12.33 10.39
C CYS A 402 -2.96 -11.62 11.47
N ASP A 403 -2.31 -12.41 12.33
CA ASP A 403 -1.40 -11.90 13.35
C ASP A 403 0.03 -11.86 12.81
N LEU A 404 0.74 -10.79 13.16
CA LEU A 404 2.16 -10.67 12.85
C LEU A 404 2.98 -11.59 13.76
N PRO A 405 3.96 -12.34 13.22
CA PRO A 405 4.83 -13.22 14.01
C PRO A 405 5.95 -12.45 14.72
N TYR A 406 5.77 -11.15 15.00
CA TYR A 406 6.79 -10.28 15.55
C TYR A 406 6.37 -9.78 16.94
N SER A 407 7.26 -9.95 17.92
CA SER A 407 7.17 -9.24 19.19
C SER A 407 7.51 -7.76 19.01
N LEU A 408 7.21 -6.93 20.01
CA LEU A 408 7.67 -5.54 20.03
C LEU A 408 9.19 -5.44 19.86
N SER A 409 9.98 -6.29 20.53
CA SER A 409 11.45 -6.27 20.40
C SER A 409 11.91 -6.57 18.98
N MET A 410 11.30 -7.55 18.30
CA MET A 410 11.62 -7.88 16.91
C MET A 410 11.24 -6.73 15.96
N LEU A 411 10.07 -6.10 16.17
CA LEU A 411 9.66 -4.94 15.37
C LEU A 411 10.64 -3.77 15.54
N LEU A 412 11.11 -3.53 16.76
CA LEU A 412 12.10 -2.48 17.04
C LEU A 412 13.44 -2.77 16.37
N GLU A 413 13.90 -4.02 16.39
CA GLU A 413 15.12 -4.44 15.70
C GLU A 413 15.03 -4.25 14.18
N LEU A 414 13.85 -4.52 13.60
CA LEU A 414 13.61 -4.36 12.17
C LEU A 414 13.44 -2.90 11.75
N ALA A 415 12.77 -2.09 12.57
CA ALA A 415 12.36 -0.74 12.19
C ALA A 415 13.36 0.34 12.59
N ALA A 416 14.10 0.19 13.71
CA ALA A 416 14.91 1.28 14.24
C ALA A 416 15.99 1.76 13.25
N ASP A 417 16.28 3.06 13.29
CA ASP A 417 17.36 3.63 12.48
C ASP A 417 18.75 3.31 13.05
N LYS A 418 19.80 3.81 12.38
CA LYS A 418 21.21 3.64 12.81
C LYS A 418 21.50 4.18 14.21
N ASN A 419 20.68 5.10 14.74
CA ASN A 419 20.81 5.65 16.08
C ASN A 419 19.98 4.87 17.12
N ARG A 420 19.41 3.72 16.75
CA ARG A 420 18.43 2.96 17.54
C ARG A 420 17.19 3.78 17.89
N SER A 421 16.74 4.64 16.98
CA SER A 421 15.54 5.45 17.19
C SER A 421 14.37 4.99 16.34
N VAL A 422 13.18 5.09 16.92
CA VAL A 422 11.92 4.72 16.29
C VAL A 422 10.89 5.85 16.44
N VAL A 423 10.11 6.09 15.38
CA VAL A 423 8.93 6.94 15.42
C VAL A 423 7.72 6.09 15.82
N LEU A 424 7.08 6.42 16.94
CA LEU A 424 5.91 5.70 17.45
C LEU A 424 4.64 6.46 17.09
N GLY A 425 3.78 5.82 16.29
CA GLY A 425 2.39 6.23 16.09
C GLY A 425 1.45 5.39 16.96
N VAL A 426 0.46 6.02 17.60
CA VAL A 426 -0.57 5.32 18.38
C VAL A 426 -1.94 5.65 17.82
N ALA A 427 -2.68 4.62 17.39
CA ALA A 427 -3.96 4.81 16.70
C ALA A 427 -5.00 3.77 17.13
N GLY A 428 -6.26 4.19 17.11
CA GLY A 428 -7.41 3.29 17.15
C GLY A 428 -8.17 3.36 15.82
N VAL A 429 -9.26 2.59 15.69
CA VAL A 429 -10.00 2.47 14.42
C VAL A 429 -10.53 3.84 13.99
N SER A 430 -10.76 4.66 15.01
CA SER A 430 -11.12 6.05 14.87
C SER A 430 -9.98 6.97 14.42
N TYR A 431 -8.86 6.48 13.92
CA TYR A 431 -7.89 7.32 13.21
C TYR A 431 -7.35 6.59 11.98
N ARG A 432 -7.98 5.50 11.54
CA ARG A 432 -7.50 4.63 10.46
C ARG A 432 -7.03 5.35 9.18
N ASP A 433 -7.89 6.18 8.59
CA ASP A 433 -7.54 6.86 7.34
C ASP A 433 -6.47 7.94 7.57
N MET A 434 -6.48 8.57 8.75
CA MET A 434 -5.49 9.57 9.16
C MET A 434 -4.13 8.94 9.44
N LEU A 435 -4.12 7.75 10.04
CA LEU A 435 -2.95 6.89 10.16
C LEU A 435 -2.37 6.58 8.79
N MET A 436 -3.20 6.23 7.79
CA MET A 436 -2.70 6.00 6.43
C MET A 436 -2.12 7.26 5.80
N SER A 437 -2.78 8.42 5.92
CA SER A 437 -2.19 9.69 5.46
C SER A 437 -0.85 9.99 6.15
N TRP A 438 -0.73 9.73 7.45
CA TRP A 438 0.51 9.89 8.20
C TRP A 438 1.60 8.94 7.71
N VAL A 439 1.29 7.66 7.52
CA VAL A 439 2.22 6.65 6.96
C VAL A 439 2.68 7.03 5.56
N CYS A 440 1.75 7.41 4.68
CA CYS A 440 2.07 7.83 3.31
C CYS A 440 3.00 9.04 3.33
N ARG A 441 2.75 10.00 4.24
CA ARG A 441 3.62 11.16 4.37
C ARG A 441 5.01 10.79 4.87
N LEU A 442 5.13 9.92 5.87
CA LEU A 442 6.43 9.44 6.35
C LEU A 442 7.21 8.70 5.25
N ARG A 443 6.56 7.83 4.48
CA ARG A 443 7.16 7.15 3.33
C ARG A 443 7.70 8.14 2.30
N ARG A 444 6.92 9.17 1.94
CA ARG A 444 7.32 10.24 1.02
C ARG A 444 8.53 11.04 1.53
N LEU A 445 8.63 11.23 2.84
CA LEU A 445 9.79 11.85 3.51
C LEU A 445 10.96 10.87 3.73
N ARG A 446 10.87 9.63 3.24
CA ARG A 446 11.85 8.54 3.44
C ARG A 446 12.11 8.23 4.92
N VAL A 447 11.12 8.46 5.78
CA VAL A 447 11.12 8.06 7.19
C VAL A 447 10.54 6.65 7.26
N THR A 448 11.42 5.65 7.31
CA THR A 448 11.03 4.22 7.34
C THR A 448 11.07 3.63 8.75
N ASN A 449 11.66 4.33 9.72
CA ASN A 449 11.87 3.85 11.08
C ASN A 449 10.68 4.11 12.02
N PHE A 450 9.47 3.74 11.59
CA PHE A 450 8.25 3.91 12.40
C PHE A 450 7.64 2.57 12.83
N ILE A 451 6.92 2.58 13.95
CA ILE A 451 6.08 1.47 14.41
C ILE A 451 4.72 2.00 14.88
N ILE A 452 3.70 1.14 14.77
CA ILE A 452 2.32 1.47 15.16
C ILE A 452 1.92 0.66 16.40
N CYS A 453 1.46 1.36 17.44
CA CYS A 453 0.71 0.75 18.54
C CYS A 453 -0.78 0.86 18.23
N ALA A 454 -1.42 -0.27 17.93
CA ALA A 454 -2.85 -0.36 17.74
C ALA A 454 -3.58 -0.45 19.09
N LEU A 455 -4.52 0.46 19.32
CA LEU A 455 -5.31 0.52 20.56
C LEU A 455 -6.43 -0.53 20.63
N ASP A 456 -6.86 -1.03 19.47
CA ASP A 456 -7.94 -2.01 19.32
C ASP A 456 -7.60 -3.08 18.26
N HIS A 457 -8.36 -4.18 18.25
CA HIS A 457 -8.10 -5.31 17.35
C HIS A 457 -8.36 -4.95 15.89
N GLU A 458 -9.38 -4.15 15.61
CA GLU A 458 -9.73 -3.73 14.24
C GLU A 458 -8.61 -2.90 13.60
N THR A 459 -7.99 -2.00 14.37
CA THR A 459 -6.82 -1.22 13.92
C THR A 459 -5.61 -2.10 13.70
N TYR A 460 -5.40 -3.08 14.58
CA TYR A 460 -4.31 -4.03 14.43
C TYR A 460 -4.47 -4.83 13.14
N GLU A 461 -5.61 -5.51 12.95
CA GLU A 461 -5.90 -6.28 11.76
C GLU A 461 -5.79 -5.41 10.50
N PHE A 462 -6.40 -4.23 10.50
CA PHE A 462 -6.26 -3.28 9.41
C PHE A 462 -4.79 -2.97 9.10
N SER A 463 -3.99 -2.65 10.13
CA SER A 463 -2.59 -2.30 9.97
C SER A 463 -1.76 -3.48 9.42
N VAL A 464 -2.06 -4.72 9.83
CA VAL A 464 -1.44 -5.93 9.26
C VAL A 464 -1.80 -6.07 7.78
N LEU A 465 -3.08 -5.89 7.43
CA LEU A 465 -3.54 -5.94 6.03
C LEU A 465 -2.95 -4.81 5.17
N GLN A 466 -2.57 -3.68 5.77
CA GLN A 466 -1.84 -2.58 5.13
C GLN A 466 -0.30 -2.75 5.17
N GLY A 467 0.20 -3.91 5.63
CA GLY A 467 1.64 -4.20 5.71
C GLY A 467 2.43 -3.23 6.57
N LEU A 468 1.83 -2.73 7.66
CA LEU A 468 2.45 -1.82 8.62
C LEU A 468 3.15 -2.59 9.77
N PRO A 469 4.24 -2.04 10.34
CA PRO A 469 4.89 -2.62 11.51
C PRO A 469 4.05 -2.31 12.75
N VAL A 470 3.19 -3.24 13.15
CA VAL A 470 2.16 -3.00 14.18
C VAL A 470 2.23 -4.00 15.33
N PHE A 471 1.97 -3.52 16.55
CA PHE A 471 1.73 -4.36 17.72
C PHE A 471 0.52 -3.83 18.51
N ARG A 472 0.07 -4.64 19.48
CA ARG A 472 -0.95 -4.22 20.46
C ARG A 472 -0.31 -4.22 21.84
N ASP A 473 -0.58 -3.17 22.63
CA ASP A 473 -0.28 -3.20 24.05
C ASP A 473 -1.30 -4.13 24.75
N PRO A 474 -0.86 -5.21 25.44
CA PRO A 474 -1.76 -6.12 26.17
C PRO A 474 -2.60 -5.41 27.23
N SER A 475 -2.12 -4.26 27.71
CA SER A 475 -2.74 -3.46 28.75
C SER A 475 -3.68 -2.37 28.20
N SER A 476 -3.92 -2.35 26.88
CA SER A 476 -4.81 -1.38 26.24
C SER A 476 -6.28 -1.64 26.63
N PRO A 477 -7.09 -0.58 26.80
CA PRO A 477 -8.48 -0.74 27.22
C PRO A 477 -9.30 -1.48 26.15
N LYS A 478 -10.00 -2.55 26.53
CA LYS A 478 -10.72 -3.42 25.57
C LYS A 478 -12.03 -2.82 25.02
N ASN A 479 -12.61 -1.82 25.71
CA ASN A 479 -13.92 -1.24 25.41
C ASN A 479 -13.85 0.29 25.29
N VAL A 480 -13.11 0.79 24.29
CA VAL A 480 -13.07 2.22 23.95
C VAL A 480 -14.25 2.52 23.02
N SER A 481 -15.27 3.22 23.53
CA SER A 481 -16.39 3.72 22.71
C SER A 481 -15.87 4.71 21.66
N PHE A 482 -16.23 4.48 20.42
CA PHE A 482 -15.77 5.17 19.22
C PHE A 482 -16.20 6.65 19.16
N ASP A 483 -17.42 6.96 19.62
CA ASP A 483 -17.98 8.31 19.58
C ASP A 483 -17.73 9.12 20.87
N ASP A 484 -17.38 8.45 21.98
CA ASP A 484 -17.24 9.10 23.30
C ASP A 484 -15.77 9.39 23.70
N CYS A 485 -14.80 9.04 22.84
CA CYS A 485 -13.37 9.23 23.12
C CYS A 485 -12.86 10.58 22.59
N HIS A 486 -13.06 11.64 23.37
CA HIS A 486 -12.66 13.02 23.04
C HIS A 486 -11.85 13.66 24.17
N PHE A 487 -11.20 14.79 23.90
CA PHE A 487 -10.40 15.50 24.90
C PHE A 487 -11.19 15.70 26.20
N GLY A 488 -10.59 15.32 27.32
CA GLY A 488 -11.21 15.40 28.65
C GLY A 488 -12.06 14.18 29.06
N THR A 489 -12.38 13.23 28.19
CA THR A 489 -13.18 12.04 28.56
C THR A 489 -12.34 10.95 29.23
N LYS A 490 -12.97 10.06 30.02
CA LYS A 490 -12.27 8.93 30.69
C LYS A 490 -11.56 8.01 29.70
N CYS A 491 -12.15 7.81 28.53
CA CYS A 491 -11.52 7.07 27.44
C CYS A 491 -10.21 7.73 26.99
N PHE A 492 -10.24 9.04 26.71
CA PHE A 492 -9.04 9.80 26.32
C PHE A 492 -7.95 9.75 27.39
N GLN A 493 -8.34 9.80 28.67
CA GLN A 493 -7.41 9.63 29.79
C GLN A 493 -6.76 8.24 29.82
N GLN A 494 -7.51 7.18 29.49
CA GLN A 494 -6.97 5.82 29.41
C GLN A 494 -6.05 5.63 28.20
N VAL A 495 -6.45 6.13 27.03
CA VAL A 495 -5.66 6.06 25.79
C VAL A 495 -4.35 6.83 25.89
N THR A 496 -4.39 8.06 26.43
CA THR A 496 -3.16 8.85 26.61
C THR A 496 -2.18 8.10 27.52
N LYS A 497 -2.62 7.57 28.66
CA LYS A 497 -1.77 6.75 29.55
C LYS A 497 -1.16 5.49 28.90
N VAL A 498 -1.68 5.00 27.77
CA VAL A 498 -1.02 3.93 26.99
C VAL A 498 0.23 4.47 26.29
N LYS A 499 0.18 5.68 25.72
CA LYS A 499 1.30 6.30 24.98
C LYS A 499 2.55 6.39 25.84
N SER A 500 2.46 7.05 27.00
CA SER A 500 3.57 7.17 27.96
C SER A 500 4.13 5.82 28.41
N ARG A 501 3.27 4.82 28.65
CA ARG A 501 3.70 3.47 29.05
C ARG A 501 4.46 2.76 27.94
N VAL A 502 3.93 2.76 26.73
CA VAL A 502 4.57 2.14 25.57
C VAL A 502 5.92 2.80 25.28
N VAL A 503 5.99 4.13 25.36
CA VAL A 503 7.26 4.85 25.23
C VAL A 503 8.26 4.40 26.30
N LEU A 504 7.84 4.31 27.57
CA LEU A 504 8.70 3.81 28.64
C LEU A 504 9.21 2.39 28.38
N ASP A 505 8.37 1.49 27.89
CA ASP A 505 8.75 0.12 27.60
C ASP A 505 9.77 0.05 26.46
N ILE A 506 9.61 0.84 25.41
CA ILE A 506 10.58 0.92 24.30
C ILE A 506 11.91 1.53 24.76
N LEU A 507 11.88 2.59 25.58
CA LEU A 507 13.09 3.17 26.16
C LEU A 507 13.85 2.14 27.01
N LYS A 508 13.15 1.33 27.81
CA LYS A 508 13.77 0.24 28.60
C LYS A 508 14.37 -0.87 27.73
N LEU A 509 13.89 -1.05 26.51
CA LEU A 509 14.44 -1.99 25.53
C LEU A 509 15.68 -1.46 24.80
N GLY A 510 16.14 -0.24 25.10
CA GLY A 510 17.37 0.32 24.54
C GLY A 510 17.17 1.16 23.27
N TYR A 511 15.95 1.64 23.00
CA TYR A 511 15.63 2.39 21.79
C TYR A 511 15.15 3.81 22.12
N ASN A 512 15.63 4.81 21.38
CA ASN A 512 15.10 6.18 21.46
C ASN A 512 13.73 6.23 20.78
N VAL A 513 12.86 7.13 21.23
CA VAL A 513 11.49 7.22 20.71
C VAL A 513 11.13 8.66 20.37
N LEU A 514 10.67 8.89 19.13
CA LEU A 514 9.86 10.05 18.78
C LEU A 514 8.39 9.62 18.80
N LEU A 515 7.64 10.05 19.82
CA LEU A 515 6.19 9.92 19.77
C LEU A 515 5.63 10.99 18.84
N SER A 516 4.78 10.59 17.90
CA SER A 516 3.99 11.50 17.08
C SER A 516 2.54 11.01 17.03
N ASP A 517 1.61 11.90 17.37
CA ASP A 517 0.21 11.66 17.09
C ASP A 517 0.02 11.56 15.57
N VAL A 518 -0.89 10.68 15.15
CA VAL A 518 -1.14 10.42 13.73
C VAL A 518 -1.87 11.58 13.03
N ASP A 519 -2.33 12.57 13.78
CA ASP A 519 -2.89 13.82 13.29
C ASP A 519 -1.86 14.97 13.23
N VAL A 520 -0.57 14.67 13.37
CA VAL A 520 0.52 15.60 13.07
C VAL A 520 0.91 15.46 11.60
N TYR A 521 0.85 16.54 10.84
CA TYR A 521 1.35 16.56 9.46
C TYR A 521 2.82 16.96 9.44
N TRP A 522 3.64 16.28 8.63
CA TRP A 522 5.09 16.49 8.59
C TRP A 522 5.47 17.14 7.27
N PHE A 523 6.17 18.27 7.29
CA PHE A 523 6.70 18.89 6.08
C PHE A 523 8.10 18.37 5.75
N GLU A 524 8.91 18.08 6.77
CA GLU A 524 10.28 17.59 6.66
C GLU A 524 10.56 16.51 7.72
N ASN A 525 11.70 15.81 7.60
CA ASN A 525 12.14 14.83 8.61
C ASN A 525 12.79 15.58 9.81
N PRO A 526 12.18 15.58 11.02
CA PRO A 526 12.68 16.30 12.18
C PRO A 526 13.80 15.55 12.93
N MET A 527 14.05 14.28 12.62
CA MET A 527 14.99 13.45 13.38
C MET A 527 16.42 14.05 13.46
N PRO A 528 17.02 14.59 12.37
CA PRO A 528 18.32 15.23 12.45
C PRO A 528 18.35 16.40 13.44
N PHE A 529 17.30 17.24 13.46
CA PHE A 529 17.17 18.33 14.43
C PHE A 529 17.06 17.79 15.86
N LEU A 530 16.20 16.79 16.08
CA LEU A 530 15.98 16.19 17.40
C LEU A 530 17.25 15.52 17.95
N TYR A 531 18.08 14.95 17.08
CA TYR A 531 19.39 14.42 17.49
C TYR A 531 20.37 15.51 17.93
N SER A 532 20.31 16.70 17.34
CA SER A 532 21.19 17.82 17.68
C SER A 532 20.98 18.37 19.10
N LEU A 533 19.86 18.03 19.75
CA LEU A 533 19.55 18.45 21.13
C LEU A 533 20.53 17.87 22.17
N GLY A 534 21.31 16.85 21.81
CA GLY A 534 22.30 16.23 22.70
C GLY A 534 21.72 15.15 23.63
N PRO A 535 22.58 14.53 24.45
CA PRO A 535 22.18 13.50 25.42
C PRO A 535 21.41 14.10 26.61
N ALA A 536 20.76 13.26 27.42
CA ALA A 536 20.02 13.67 28.62
C ALA A 536 19.03 14.83 28.36
N THR A 537 18.40 14.79 27.19
CA THR A 537 17.47 15.82 26.73
C THR A 537 16.18 15.21 26.23
N LEU A 538 15.05 15.77 26.66
CA LEU A 538 13.72 15.47 26.13
C LEU A 538 13.22 16.70 25.37
N GLY A 539 12.99 16.55 24.06
CA GLY A 539 12.43 17.60 23.21
C GLY A 539 10.92 17.43 23.07
N ALA A 540 10.11 18.42 23.44
CA ALA A 540 8.65 18.33 23.35
C ALA A 540 8.02 19.55 22.69
N GLN A 541 6.97 19.35 21.89
CA GLN A 541 6.17 20.44 21.34
C GLN A 541 5.51 21.27 22.46
N SER A 542 5.25 22.55 22.20
CA SER A 542 4.48 23.42 23.09
C SER A 542 3.06 23.69 22.57
N ASP A 543 2.09 23.67 23.48
CA ASP A 543 0.73 24.19 23.32
C ASP A 543 0.64 25.71 23.58
N GLU A 544 1.75 26.39 23.87
CA GLU A 544 1.77 27.86 23.91
C GLU A 544 1.68 28.43 22.49
N TYR A 545 0.55 29.06 22.18
CA TYR A 545 0.26 29.60 20.86
C TYR A 545 0.54 31.09 20.74
N ASN A 546 0.82 31.80 21.85
CA ASN A 546 1.26 33.18 21.79
C ASN A 546 2.58 33.26 21.01
N THR A 547 2.70 34.24 20.11
CA THR A 547 3.87 34.46 19.25
C THR A 547 5.06 35.05 19.99
N THR A 548 4.85 35.53 21.22
CA THR A 548 5.88 36.16 22.06
C THR A 548 5.93 35.52 23.44
N GLY A 549 7.02 35.79 24.16
CA GLY A 549 7.22 35.30 25.53
C GLY A 549 7.58 33.80 25.63
N PRO A 550 7.68 33.30 26.87
CA PRO A 550 8.14 31.94 27.15
C PRO A 550 7.20 30.89 26.55
N ILE A 551 7.78 29.83 25.97
CA ILE A 551 7.02 28.70 25.41
C ILE A 551 6.79 27.57 26.41
N ASN A 552 7.48 27.60 27.55
CA ASN A 552 7.41 26.58 28.60
C ASN A 552 6.52 26.99 29.78
N LEU A 553 5.47 27.78 29.55
CA LEU A 553 4.53 28.20 30.59
C LEU A 553 3.79 27.01 31.22
N PRO A 554 3.28 27.14 32.46
CA PRO A 554 2.56 26.07 33.16
C PRO A 554 1.53 25.35 32.30
N ARG A 555 1.66 24.02 32.23
CA ARG A 555 0.78 23.12 31.47
C ARG A 555 0.74 23.38 29.95
N ARG A 556 1.78 23.99 29.38
CA ARG A 556 1.93 24.17 27.93
C ARG A 556 2.74 23.07 27.24
N LEU A 557 3.25 22.07 27.94
CA LEU A 557 3.90 20.94 27.26
C LEU A 557 2.84 20.13 26.51
N ASN A 558 3.07 19.88 25.22
CA ASN A 558 2.23 19.02 24.38
C ASN A 558 2.78 17.59 24.35
N SER A 559 1.96 16.61 24.69
CA SER A 559 2.40 15.19 24.73
C SER A 559 2.05 14.41 23.45
N GLY A 560 1.63 15.10 22.38
CA GLY A 560 1.36 14.49 21.07
C GLY A 560 2.56 14.54 20.12
N PHE A 561 3.64 15.26 20.46
CA PHE A 561 4.89 15.22 19.71
C PHE A 561 6.09 15.46 20.63
N TYR A 562 6.88 14.42 20.92
CA TYR A 562 8.11 14.55 21.71
C TYR A 562 9.14 13.45 21.44
N PHE A 563 10.41 13.79 21.60
CA PHE A 563 11.55 12.88 21.46
C PHE A 563 12.21 12.61 22.82
N ALA A 564 12.36 11.34 23.15
CA ALA A 564 13.04 10.86 24.35
C ALA A 564 14.14 9.86 23.98
N ARG A 565 15.29 9.97 24.65
CA ARG A 565 16.42 9.07 24.46
C ARG A 565 16.38 7.90 25.42
N SER A 566 16.90 6.76 25.01
CA SER A 566 17.10 5.60 25.88
C SER A 566 18.34 5.81 26.77
N ASP A 567 18.25 6.78 27.68
CA ASP A 567 19.25 7.02 28.74
C ASP A 567 18.60 6.95 30.12
N ASN A 568 19.43 6.80 31.17
CA ASN A 568 18.94 6.60 32.53
C ASN A 568 18.07 7.77 33.01
N ALA A 569 18.44 9.01 32.66
CA ALA A 569 17.69 10.20 33.05
C ALA A 569 16.28 10.22 32.44
N SER A 570 16.18 10.00 31.13
CA SER A 570 14.91 9.96 30.39
C SER A 570 14.03 8.79 30.86
N ILE A 571 14.62 7.60 31.08
CA ILE A 571 13.89 6.43 31.57
C ILE A 571 13.31 6.70 32.96
N THR A 572 14.12 7.22 33.90
CA THR A 572 13.65 7.53 35.26
C THR A 572 12.58 8.63 35.24
N ALA A 573 12.77 9.70 34.47
CA ALA A 573 11.76 10.75 34.33
C ALA A 573 10.45 10.21 33.74
N MET A 574 10.54 9.34 32.73
CA MET A 574 9.37 8.71 32.12
C MET A 574 8.65 7.77 33.10
N GLN A 575 9.38 7.04 33.96
CA GLN A 575 8.79 6.27 35.06
C GLN A 575 8.04 7.17 36.06
N MET A 576 8.61 8.32 36.40
CA MET A 576 7.97 9.30 37.28
C MET A 576 6.68 9.86 36.65
N ILE A 577 6.69 10.16 35.34
CA ILE A 577 5.51 10.62 34.59
C ILE A 577 4.42 9.55 34.59
N VAL A 578 4.74 8.30 34.25
CA VAL A 578 3.76 7.19 34.23
C VAL A 578 3.15 6.99 35.62
N LYS A 579 3.98 7.02 36.68
CA LYS A 579 3.53 6.90 38.08
C LYS A 579 2.66 8.08 38.52
N HIS A 580 2.99 9.30 38.11
CA HIS A 580 2.19 10.48 38.40
C HIS A 580 0.84 10.42 37.66
N ALA A 581 0.85 10.04 36.37
CA ALA A 581 -0.34 9.93 35.54
C ALA A 581 -1.29 8.83 36.05
N SER A 582 -0.78 7.68 36.53
CA SER A 582 -1.60 6.60 37.08
C SER A 582 -2.41 7.04 38.30
N ASN A 583 -1.85 7.94 39.12
CA ASN A 583 -2.49 8.47 40.32
C ASN A 583 -3.39 9.69 40.06
N SER A 584 -3.45 10.16 38.81
CA SER A 584 -4.28 11.31 38.41
C SER A 584 -5.57 10.88 37.72
N GLY A 585 -6.65 11.62 37.96
CA GLY A 585 -7.90 11.55 37.18
C GLY A 585 -7.87 12.38 35.88
N LEU A 586 -6.67 12.77 35.41
CA LEU A 586 -6.46 13.61 34.22
C LEU A 586 -5.84 12.78 33.09
N SER A 587 -5.69 13.39 31.91
CA SER A 587 -4.84 12.85 30.84
C SER A 587 -3.37 12.85 31.26
N GLU A 588 -2.50 12.21 30.47
CA GLU A 588 -1.08 12.16 30.78
C GLU A 588 -0.36 13.51 30.67
N GLN A 589 -0.80 14.39 29.75
CA GLN A 589 -0.08 15.62 29.38
C GLN A 589 0.23 16.55 30.56
N PRO A 590 -0.71 16.84 31.49
CA PRO A 590 -0.38 17.61 32.70
C PRO A 590 0.72 16.96 33.54
N SER A 591 0.79 15.62 33.56
CA SER A 591 1.82 14.89 34.31
C SER A 591 3.22 15.07 33.73
N PHE A 592 3.35 15.21 32.41
CA PHE A 592 4.63 15.57 31.80
C PHE A 592 5.12 16.92 32.34
N TYR A 593 4.28 17.96 32.32
CA TYR A 593 4.69 19.27 32.80
C TYR A 593 5.00 19.27 34.30
N ASP A 594 4.08 18.75 35.12
CA ASP A 594 4.21 18.80 36.59
C ASP A 594 5.43 18.02 37.09
N VAL A 595 5.81 16.93 36.42
CA VAL A 595 7.00 16.14 36.75
C VAL A 595 8.28 16.80 36.22
N LEU A 596 8.30 17.22 34.94
CA LEU A 596 9.53 17.66 34.28
C LEU A 596 9.89 19.11 34.58
N CYS A 597 8.89 20.00 34.64
CA CYS A 597 9.07 21.43 34.89
C CYS A 597 8.69 21.85 36.32
N GLY A 598 8.17 20.91 37.12
CA GLY A 598 7.65 21.20 38.45
C GLY A 598 6.28 21.89 38.40
N LYS A 599 5.50 21.75 39.48
CA LYS A 599 4.21 22.43 39.60
C LYS A 599 4.40 23.94 39.49
N ASN A 600 3.59 24.60 38.66
CA ASN A 600 3.72 26.03 38.34
C ASN A 600 5.06 26.44 37.71
N GLY A 601 5.87 25.49 37.22
CA GLY A 601 7.12 25.77 36.52
C GLY A 601 8.30 26.07 37.44
N THR A 602 8.34 25.54 38.67
CA THR A 602 9.45 25.76 39.63
C THR A 602 10.82 25.34 39.13
N ASN A 603 10.89 24.45 38.14
CA ASN A 603 12.13 23.90 37.59
C ASN A 603 12.47 24.51 36.21
N ARG A 604 11.83 25.60 35.81
CA ARG A 604 12.17 26.34 34.59
C ARG A 604 13.51 27.04 34.79
N ILE A 605 14.40 26.88 33.81
CA ILE A 605 15.75 27.49 33.82
C ILE A 605 15.93 28.53 32.71
N SER A 606 15.02 28.56 31.74
CA SER A 606 14.94 29.58 30.69
C SER A 606 13.50 29.65 30.14
N ASP A 607 13.29 30.46 29.11
CA ASP A 607 11.99 30.62 28.43
C ASP A 607 11.55 29.40 27.59
N ASN A 608 12.47 28.46 27.35
CA ASN A 608 12.23 27.24 26.58
C ASN A 608 12.78 25.98 27.24
N LYS A 609 13.39 26.05 28.42
CA LYS A 609 13.97 24.88 29.09
C LYS A 609 13.51 24.71 30.53
N CYS A 610 13.36 23.46 30.92
CA CYS A 610 13.25 23.03 32.31
C CYS A 610 14.40 22.06 32.64
N LEU A 611 14.80 21.97 33.90
CA LEU A 611 15.76 21.00 34.39
C LEU A 611 15.12 20.16 35.49
N GLU A 612 14.87 18.87 35.22
CA GLU A 612 14.28 17.98 36.22
C GLU A 612 15.34 17.63 37.30
N PRO A 613 15.07 17.92 38.59
CA PRO A 613 16.11 17.91 39.62
C PRO A 613 16.58 16.53 40.07
N ASN A 614 15.79 15.46 39.89
CA ASN A 614 16.16 14.12 40.35
C ASN A 614 17.05 13.38 39.34
N THR A 615 16.91 13.71 38.06
CA THR A 615 17.56 13.01 36.93
C THR A 615 18.54 13.91 36.18
N ASN A 616 18.54 15.22 36.44
CA ASN A 616 19.23 16.24 35.65
C ASN A 616 18.82 16.22 34.16
N LEU A 617 17.62 15.70 33.86
CA LEU A 617 17.10 15.70 32.49
C LEU A 617 16.74 17.13 32.07
N THR A 618 17.33 17.58 30.96
CA THR A 618 16.95 18.87 30.35
C THR A 618 15.74 18.67 29.46
N VAL A 619 14.68 19.43 29.70
CA VAL A 619 13.48 19.43 28.85
C VAL A 619 13.52 20.66 27.97
N VAL A 620 13.59 20.46 26.66
CA VAL A 620 13.60 21.51 25.65
C VAL A 620 12.23 21.59 25.01
N PHE A 621 11.57 22.73 25.17
CA PHE A 621 10.36 23.04 24.42
C PHE A 621 10.80 23.42 23.00
N LEU A 622 10.29 22.68 22.02
CA LEU A 622 10.62 22.87 20.61
C LEU A 622 10.08 24.23 20.14
N ASP A 623 10.84 24.88 19.26
CA ASP A 623 10.48 26.18 18.72
C ASP A 623 9.11 26.12 18.02
N ARG A 624 8.21 27.06 18.35
CA ARG A 624 6.81 27.06 17.86
C ARG A 624 6.67 27.49 16.40
N ASP A 625 7.68 28.13 15.80
CA ASP A 625 7.74 28.36 14.35
C ASP A 625 8.14 27.08 13.60
N LEU A 626 9.05 26.28 14.18
CA LEU A 626 9.50 25.02 13.59
C LEU A 626 8.54 23.85 13.87
N PHE A 627 7.87 23.84 15.03
CA PHE A 627 6.97 22.78 15.48
C PHE A 627 5.60 23.32 15.93
N PRO A 628 4.87 24.05 15.07
CA PRO A 628 3.61 24.69 15.42
C PRO A 628 2.53 23.72 15.91
N ASN A 629 1.84 24.13 16.98
CA ASN A 629 0.56 23.54 17.37
C ASN A 629 -0.58 24.13 16.52
N GLY A 630 -1.76 23.53 16.61
CA GLY A 630 -2.91 23.85 15.77
C GLY A 630 -3.62 25.17 16.08
N ALA A 631 -3.21 25.93 17.09
CA ALA A 631 -3.69 27.28 17.35
C ALA A 631 -2.66 28.36 16.98
N TYR A 632 -1.43 27.97 16.64
CA TYR A 632 -0.35 28.91 16.40
C TYR A 632 -0.54 29.68 15.08
N LYS A 633 -0.43 31.02 15.14
CA LYS A 633 -0.50 31.97 14.00
C LYS A 633 -1.71 31.83 13.07
N GLY A 634 -2.76 31.09 13.48
CA GLY A 634 -3.88 30.74 12.61
C GLY A 634 -3.43 30.05 11.32
N LEU A 635 -2.42 29.15 11.41
CA LEU A 635 -1.82 28.50 10.25
C LEU A 635 -2.82 27.62 9.49
N TRP A 636 -3.70 26.92 10.21
CA TRP A 636 -4.72 26.07 9.60
C TRP A 636 -5.78 26.85 8.82
N GLU A 637 -5.91 28.15 9.07
CA GLU A 637 -6.86 29.05 8.40
C GLU A 637 -6.25 29.76 7.19
N LYS A 638 -4.99 29.50 6.85
CA LYS A 638 -4.33 30.09 5.67
C LYS A 638 -4.85 29.43 4.39
N ASN A 639 -4.91 30.21 3.31
CA ASN A 639 -5.34 29.71 2.00
C ASN A 639 -4.44 28.59 1.49
N ASP A 640 -3.12 28.72 1.70
CA ASP A 640 -2.12 27.71 1.39
C ASP A 640 -1.31 27.42 2.66
N VAL A 641 -1.79 26.43 3.43
CA VAL A 641 -1.17 26.01 4.68
C VAL A 641 0.21 25.42 4.43
N GLU A 642 0.40 24.67 3.34
CA GLU A 642 1.67 24.02 3.02
C GLU A 642 2.76 25.05 2.74
N SER A 643 2.50 25.99 1.83
CA SER A 643 3.47 27.02 1.48
C SER A 643 3.78 27.92 2.67
N THR A 644 2.77 28.32 3.45
CA THR A 644 2.96 29.16 4.64
C THR A 644 3.84 28.47 5.69
N CYS A 645 3.63 27.17 5.93
CA CYS A 645 4.45 26.40 6.87
C CYS A 645 5.88 26.22 6.35
N LYS A 646 6.07 25.95 5.06
CA LYS A 646 7.41 25.86 4.44
C LYS A 646 8.19 27.17 4.54
N GLU A 647 7.55 28.30 4.32
CA GLU A 647 8.18 29.63 4.46
C GLU A 647 8.62 29.93 5.90
N LEU A 648 7.90 29.42 6.90
CA LEU A 648 8.29 29.52 8.32
C LEU A 648 9.38 28.51 8.71
N GLY A 649 9.70 27.54 7.86
CA GLY A 649 10.61 26.44 8.18
C GLY A 649 10.00 25.37 9.08
N CYS A 650 8.67 25.18 9.05
CA CYS A 650 8.03 24.15 9.86
C CYS A 650 8.54 22.76 9.51
N PHE A 651 8.96 21.97 10.49
CA PHE A 651 9.13 20.52 10.34
C PHE A 651 7.78 19.81 10.33
N ILE A 652 6.84 20.25 11.17
CA ILE A 652 5.54 19.62 11.37
C ILE A 652 4.46 20.69 11.65
N ILE A 653 3.19 20.32 11.54
CA ILE A 653 2.07 21.06 12.15
C ILE A 653 1.10 20.08 12.80
N HIS A 654 0.75 20.34 14.07
CA HIS A 654 -0.18 19.48 14.80
C HIS A 654 -1.63 19.89 14.53
N ASN A 655 -2.48 18.94 14.16
CA ASN A 655 -3.93 19.12 14.01
C ASN A 655 -4.69 19.09 15.37
N ASN A 656 -4.07 19.58 16.45
CA ASN A 656 -4.74 19.80 17.74
C ASN A 656 -5.47 21.15 17.78
N TRP A 657 -6.08 21.52 18.92
CA TRP A 657 -6.94 22.72 19.06
C TRP A 657 -8.22 22.74 18.21
N ILE A 658 -8.72 21.56 17.84
CA ILE A 658 -10.04 21.38 17.21
C ILE A 658 -10.76 20.17 17.83
N ASN A 659 -12.04 20.35 18.12
CA ASN A 659 -12.88 19.32 18.75
C ASN A 659 -13.64 18.50 17.71
N GLY A 660 -13.60 17.19 17.88
CA GLY A 660 -14.32 16.23 17.04
C GLY A 660 -13.48 15.73 15.86
N ARG A 661 -13.40 14.40 15.71
CA ARG A 661 -12.50 13.80 14.72
C ARG A 661 -12.93 14.06 13.27
N LYS A 662 -14.24 14.16 12.99
CA LYS A 662 -14.73 14.53 11.64
C LYS A 662 -14.20 15.90 11.23
N ARG A 663 -14.16 16.85 12.17
CA ARG A 663 -13.61 18.19 11.94
C ARG A 663 -12.09 18.17 11.78
N LYS A 664 -11.37 17.35 12.56
CA LYS A 664 -9.92 17.12 12.36
C LYS A 664 -9.61 16.60 10.95
N LEU A 665 -10.32 15.54 10.54
CA LEU A 665 -10.16 14.93 9.23
C LEU A 665 -10.49 15.93 8.12
N GLN A 666 -11.63 16.61 8.21
CA GLN A 666 -12.03 17.61 7.24
C GLN A 666 -11.03 18.75 7.13
N ARG A 667 -10.54 19.31 8.26
CA ARG A 667 -9.56 20.40 8.28
C ARG A 667 -8.31 20.02 7.50
N GLN A 668 -7.76 18.84 7.78
CA GLN A 668 -6.53 18.35 7.15
C GLN A 668 -6.71 18.00 5.67
N MET A 669 -7.83 17.40 5.28
CA MET A 669 -8.14 17.14 3.87
C MET A 669 -8.36 18.44 3.10
N SER A 670 -9.14 19.38 3.65
CA SER A 670 -9.45 20.65 2.99
C SER A 670 -8.25 21.58 2.83
N SER A 671 -7.24 21.43 3.68
CA SER A 671 -6.00 22.21 3.61
C SER A 671 -4.97 21.64 2.64
N GLY A 672 -5.27 20.53 1.96
CA GLY A 672 -4.32 19.83 1.08
C GLY A 672 -3.23 19.04 1.80
N LEU A 673 -3.26 18.96 3.14
CA LEU A 673 -2.25 18.26 3.95
C LEU A 673 -2.61 16.78 4.16
N TRP A 674 -2.87 16.09 3.04
CA TRP A 674 -3.41 14.74 3.01
C TRP A 674 -2.78 13.93 1.87
N ASP A 675 -2.16 12.78 2.18
CA ASP A 675 -1.32 12.01 1.24
C ASP A 675 -1.86 10.58 0.99
N TYR A 676 -3.14 10.31 1.28
CA TYR A 676 -3.77 8.99 1.09
C TYR A 676 -5.10 9.09 0.36
N ASP A 677 -5.37 8.26 -0.64
CA ASP A 677 -6.71 8.17 -1.22
C ASP A 677 -7.47 6.96 -0.62
N PRO A 678 -8.52 7.18 0.21
CA PRO A 678 -9.29 6.08 0.78
C PRO A 678 -10.08 5.27 -0.27
N THR A 679 -10.34 5.83 -1.45
CA THR A 679 -11.11 5.18 -2.51
C THR A 679 -10.26 4.16 -3.27
N SER A 680 -9.09 4.57 -3.77
CA SER A 680 -8.13 3.65 -4.40
C SER A 680 -7.24 2.89 -3.41
N ARG A 681 -7.21 3.35 -2.15
CA ARG A 681 -6.38 2.82 -1.05
C ARG A 681 -4.88 2.93 -1.30
N LEU A 682 -4.49 3.88 -2.13
CA LEU A 682 -3.10 4.17 -2.44
C LEU A 682 -2.64 5.39 -1.67
N CYS A 683 -1.35 5.45 -1.37
CA CYS A 683 -0.72 6.74 -1.11
C CYS A 683 -0.82 7.60 -2.38
N LEU A 684 -1.03 8.89 -2.21
CA LEU A 684 -1.01 9.82 -3.32
C LEU A 684 0.43 9.93 -3.85
N GLN A 685 0.63 9.48 -5.09
CA GLN A 685 1.93 9.47 -5.76
C GLN A 685 1.88 10.38 -6.98
N ASP A 686 2.95 11.13 -7.22
CA ASP A 686 3.16 11.82 -8.49
C ASP A 686 4.05 10.98 -9.40
N TRP A 687 3.41 10.23 -10.30
CA TRP A 687 4.10 9.37 -11.27
C TRP A 687 4.76 10.16 -12.42
N SER A 688 4.52 11.47 -12.50
CA SER A 688 5.05 12.32 -13.58
C SER A 688 6.45 12.87 -13.30
N ASP A 689 6.89 12.83 -12.04
CA ASP A 689 8.19 13.35 -11.63
C ASP A 689 9.34 12.38 -11.96
N ARG A 690 9.76 12.40 -13.23
CA ARG A 690 11.00 11.75 -13.71
C ARG A 690 12.28 12.36 -13.10
N GLY A 691 12.18 13.32 -12.19
CA GLY A 691 13.29 14.05 -11.56
C GLY A 691 13.90 13.40 -10.31
N SER A 692 13.20 12.47 -9.64
CA SER A 692 13.76 11.79 -8.45
C SER A 692 14.89 10.80 -8.77
N PHE A 693 15.09 10.50 -10.06
CA PHE A 693 16.00 9.49 -10.61
C PHE A 693 17.51 9.84 -10.56
N ARG A 694 17.92 10.94 -9.91
CA ARG A 694 19.34 11.35 -9.84
C ARG A 694 19.94 11.56 -8.46
N LEU A 695 19.16 11.47 -7.38
CA LEU A 695 19.65 11.73 -6.01
C LEU A 695 20.11 10.48 -5.25
N MET A 696 20.41 9.38 -5.98
CA MET A 696 21.06 8.18 -5.42
C MET A 696 22.54 8.02 -5.83
N GLY A 697 23.07 8.91 -6.67
CA GLY A 697 24.45 8.80 -7.20
C GLY A 697 25.53 9.60 -6.45
N GLN A 698 25.19 10.34 -5.41
CA GLN A 698 26.14 11.18 -4.67
C GLN A 698 25.88 11.07 -3.17
N PHE A 699 26.17 9.94 -2.53
CA PHE A 699 26.65 9.87 -1.14
C PHE A 699 27.19 8.47 -0.88
N HIS A 700 28.51 8.39 -0.70
CA HIS A 700 29.32 7.27 -0.20
C HIS A 700 29.44 6.00 -1.04
N LEU A 701 30.30 6.09 -2.07
CA LEU A 701 31.25 5.04 -2.43
C LEU A 701 32.63 5.71 -2.45
N PHE A 702 33.66 5.03 -1.93
CA PHE A 702 35.01 5.50 -1.55
C PHE A 702 35.13 5.99 -0.10
N GLU A 703 35.44 5.07 0.81
CA GLU A 703 36.75 5.00 1.47
C GLU A 703 36.73 3.85 2.49
N ASP A 704 37.29 2.71 2.07
CA ASP A 704 38.06 1.85 2.96
C ASP A 704 38.93 0.95 2.07
N THR A 705 40.21 1.29 1.97
CA THR A 705 41.34 0.36 2.13
C THR A 705 42.68 1.04 1.83
N ASP A 706 43.60 0.83 2.77
CA ASP A 706 45.05 0.85 2.67
C ASP A 706 45.79 2.21 2.57
N ARG A 707 46.34 2.64 3.73
CA ARG A 707 47.80 2.74 3.94
C ARG A 707 48.17 3.14 5.38
N GLN A 708 48.91 2.23 6.03
CA GLN A 708 49.81 2.36 7.20
C GLN A 708 49.25 2.81 8.55
#